data_AF-A0A955MCF8-F1
#
_entry.id   AF-A0A955MCF8-F1
#
_cell.length_a   1.000
_cell.length_b   1.000
_cell.length_c   1.000
_cell.angle_alpha   90.00
_cell.angle_beta   90.00
_cell.angle_gamma   90.00
#
_symmetry.space_group_name_H-M   'P 1'
#
loop_
_entity.id
_entity.type
_entity.pdbx_description
1 polymer ?
#
loop_
_entity_poly.entity_id
_entity_poly.type
_entity_poly.pdbx_seq_one_letter_code
_entity_poly.pdbx_strand_id
1 'polypeptide(L)'
;ENHLEQQSIFIGGETIKVRVPQEGSVVKVVRGEKEYASLEPARYNSDTEFTDVILPSGEYKVVRVENGKVSGRQDIKIGDDYLFFVAMGDAKMGYTTTTGNIEPAQPDDSFRDGFYNEGRLAYYLQGKIKGKYLITSSFDSDREEDDLFKTLEQEKYYPVYGDASSIDYKATDTQGKLYLLIQWDQNEALWGNYQTALNDTELAQFNRTLYGGRVKVKSLSETKDGEARTQVVVFGAEARQLSAHNEFLATGGSLFYVKHKDVIAGSEQVRVEVRDDITGLVISRHDMVNNRDYQFDYDAGRMVFYRPVESVVDSSSIISNALLNGNPVYVVVDYQYEVQDKLTNATAGARVEQALNDYLRVGGTYVEESQANEDYTLRGVDVELSNQSAGQSQGDFEGRLRLEYAESESEAQGNFISTDGGISFTELSTQDDSGGAAYSIEGDVRLFNRAGLRGYYKWIDKEFSTSSISSQQGKEMFGVSGVYDLSSRTQVRAGFDVQNLLDQGNLQTQLQVGAEKSTTTYLQVMHQIRKLKLTGEYRRQEVEQEDARFESENNQESDTVALRADYAVNEKLDVSLQQQVGDDNTQTTLGAEYRPNEQLALRVSETVGSDGTATQLGITNRINDRVDISGDYTLTNTSEKGVGQVASLSASAEVDEKTKATATVAGSSDHTSTMSFGTERKMSEDLTVKTDRSFVQSKDQTTTGENFSLVKNYKNQQWEGRFGQQVSNQEDQTSEANIYGLSGNVNDWLSLTGNYERGVVQHHSGEQSDRQAIALGVGMVHQDKVSGETLVKSSTKVEMRFDDGSNDIRQSFLYQLVEGKVSEDITVYAKAELSKTRNTTTEAVLERYKELEIGGAYRPVAHDRLNVLGSYTYLSEQSPGSQTDNADIEEERAHVLAGELIYDLSDRWQVAEKFAYRMGDEKVSGFGFTKTETWLQAHRLAYKIDERWKLAGEYRRLTQREAEDVNQGFLIEGIMRIDDSTEAGVGYNFTDFNDDLTDLDYTSQGPYVRVTGAFYDQTLDEIRRAKLKIEQGESARKLKKEKERHIEELNQKIKELRAEARDFDKSGNSVLAKSKRKEAKDLLKECRQAKKYLKLINKDVQREEEREAEPEFLKEARKLQAEGTELFEQGRYVQAEEKFKALLTLQEKVLAERAQREKQRQQEEKLKAQQIKKEREELRQIYKEALRLYRRKEYEQAQSQFKEIHVKAPDYKGTRRYLKRIEEKLKQQE
;
A
#
# COMPACT_ATOMS: atom_id res chain seq x y z
N GLU A 1 7.30 -1.37 24.20
CA GLU A 1 7.53 -0.16 23.40
C GLU A 1 6.32 0.77 23.56
N ASN A 2 6.50 2.09 23.58
CA ASN A 2 5.39 3.06 23.61
C ASN A 2 5.29 3.70 22.22
N HIS A 3 4.55 3.07 21.30
CA HIS A 3 4.24 3.70 20.01
C HIS A 3 2.87 4.38 20.10
N LEU A 4 2.80 5.59 19.58
CA LEU A 4 1.57 6.36 19.46
C LEU A 4 0.79 5.83 18.25
N GLU A 5 -0.20 5.00 18.52
CA GLU A 5 -1.11 4.46 17.49
C GLU A 5 -2.29 5.42 17.26
N GLN A 6 -2.49 5.81 16.00
CA GLN A 6 -3.67 6.53 15.58
C GLN A 6 -4.65 5.55 14.91
N GLN A 7 -5.82 5.35 15.51
CA GLN A 7 -6.97 4.83 14.78
C GLN A 7 -7.40 5.89 13.77
N SER A 8 -7.52 5.52 12.49
CA SER A 8 -7.95 6.42 11.41
C SER A 8 -9.39 6.88 11.59
N ILE A 9 -9.61 7.83 12.50
CA ILE A 9 -10.80 8.67 12.54
C ILE A 9 -10.52 9.84 11.61
N PHE A 10 -11.42 10.07 10.66
CA PHE A 10 -11.34 11.20 9.75
C PHE A 10 -11.33 12.53 10.56
N ILE A 11 -10.17 13.13 10.81
CA ILE A 11 -9.99 14.36 11.63
C ILE A 11 -10.43 15.63 10.86
N GLY A 12 -11.31 15.48 9.87
CA GLY A 12 -11.80 16.57 9.03
C GLY A 12 -13.12 17.19 9.50
N GLY A 13 -13.68 16.74 10.63
CA GLY A 13 -15.02 17.15 11.07
C GLY A 13 -15.33 16.84 12.53
N GLU A 14 -16.35 17.51 13.08
CA GLU A 14 -16.91 17.15 14.37
C GLU A 14 -17.94 16.03 14.20
N THR A 15 -17.93 15.08 15.12
CA THR A 15 -18.99 14.06 15.19
C THR A 15 -20.19 14.66 15.90
N ILE A 16 -21.31 14.77 15.20
CA ILE A 16 -22.58 15.17 15.82
C ILE A 16 -23.45 13.93 16.07
N LYS A 17 -24.03 13.85 17.27
CA LYS A 17 -25.03 12.84 17.60
C LYS A 17 -26.40 13.28 17.10
N VAL A 18 -26.93 12.57 16.11
CA VAL A 18 -28.24 12.83 15.52
C VAL A 18 -29.22 11.76 15.96
N ARG A 19 -30.35 12.16 16.53
CA ARG A 19 -31.39 11.21 16.97
C ARG A 19 -32.03 10.56 15.76
N VAL A 20 -32.11 9.22 15.76
CA VAL A 20 -32.77 8.46 14.70
C VAL A 20 -34.28 8.72 14.76
N PRO A 21 -34.91 9.11 13.64
CA PRO A 21 -36.33 9.41 13.60
C PRO A 21 -37.24 8.18 13.85
N GLN A 22 -38.45 8.41 14.38
CA GLN A 22 -39.50 7.37 14.50
C GLN A 22 -40.12 7.06 13.12
N GLU A 23 -40.81 5.92 12.99
CA GLU A 23 -41.54 5.52 11.77
C GLU A 23 -42.37 6.68 11.17
N GLY A 24 -42.08 7.05 9.90
CA GLY A 24 -42.75 8.15 9.19
C GLY A 24 -42.03 9.51 9.24
N SER A 25 -40.82 9.58 9.81
CA SER A 25 -39.99 10.80 9.86
C SER A 25 -38.58 10.57 9.30
N VAL A 26 -37.97 11.61 8.71
CA VAL A 26 -36.61 11.60 8.13
C VAL A 26 -35.84 12.79 8.69
N VAL A 27 -34.59 12.59 9.11
CA VAL A 27 -33.70 13.69 9.50
C VAL A 27 -32.65 13.88 8.42
N LYS A 28 -32.56 15.09 7.88
CA LYS A 28 -31.59 15.48 6.86
C LYS A 28 -30.57 16.45 7.43
N VAL A 29 -29.31 16.25 7.10
CA VAL A 29 -28.24 17.20 7.41
C VAL A 29 -27.76 17.83 6.11
N VAL A 30 -27.92 19.14 5.98
CA VAL A 30 -27.64 19.87 4.73
C VAL A 30 -26.73 21.06 4.97
N ARG A 31 -25.88 21.37 3.98
CA ARG A 31 -25.08 22.61 3.90
C ARG A 31 -25.22 23.17 2.49
N GLY A 32 -25.81 24.37 2.38
CA GLY A 32 -26.27 24.90 1.09
C GLY A 32 -27.37 24.03 0.48
N GLU A 33 -27.21 23.64 -0.78
CA GLU A 33 -28.11 22.71 -1.50
C GLU A 33 -27.68 21.23 -1.36
N LYS A 34 -26.51 20.96 -0.78
CA LYS A 34 -25.93 19.62 -0.68
C LYS A 34 -26.38 18.92 0.61
N GLU A 35 -26.96 17.72 0.45
CA GLU A 35 -27.34 16.82 1.56
C GLU A 35 -26.14 15.94 1.93
N TYR A 36 -25.72 15.99 3.19
CA TYR A 36 -24.57 15.24 3.72
C TYR A 36 -25.00 13.94 4.40
N ALA A 37 -26.19 13.91 4.99
CA ALA A 37 -26.77 12.71 5.58
C ALA A 37 -28.30 12.72 5.52
N SER A 38 -28.89 11.54 5.30
CA SER A 38 -30.33 11.26 5.40
C SER A 38 -30.53 10.06 6.31
N LEU A 39 -31.27 10.25 7.40
CA LEU A 39 -31.53 9.21 8.40
C LEU A 39 -32.98 8.76 8.31
N GLU A 40 -33.19 7.50 7.93
CA GLU A 40 -34.50 6.85 7.80
C GLU A 40 -34.64 5.62 8.73
N PRO A 41 -35.85 5.32 9.25
CA PRO A 41 -36.05 4.25 10.23
C PRO A 41 -35.73 2.84 9.72
N ALA A 42 -35.81 2.59 8.40
CA ALA A 42 -35.70 1.24 7.83
C ALA A 42 -34.27 0.80 7.50
N ARG A 43 -33.28 1.71 7.53
CA ARG A 43 -31.88 1.42 7.17
C ARG A 43 -30.96 1.09 8.35
N TYR A 44 -31.43 1.27 9.59
CA TYR A 44 -30.62 1.08 10.79
C TYR A 44 -31.25 0.00 11.67
N ASN A 45 -30.59 -1.15 11.78
CA ASN A 45 -31.02 -2.27 12.62
C ASN A 45 -30.10 -2.35 13.84
N SER A 46 -30.24 -1.40 14.78
CA SER A 46 -29.59 -1.44 16.10
C SER A 46 -30.40 -0.65 17.12
N ASP A 47 -30.42 -1.13 18.38
CA ASP A 47 -31.14 -0.61 19.56
C ASP A 47 -30.71 0.81 20.02
N THR A 48 -30.19 1.66 19.14
CA THR A 48 -29.62 2.97 19.45
C THR A 48 -30.54 4.11 18.98
N GLU A 49 -31.07 4.93 19.90
CA GLU A 49 -31.88 6.13 19.56
C GLU A 49 -31.10 7.22 18.79
N PHE A 50 -29.78 7.08 18.67
CA PHE A 50 -28.88 8.08 18.07
C PHE A 50 -27.90 7.41 17.09
N THR A 51 -27.55 8.16 16.04
CA THR A 51 -26.51 7.84 15.06
C THR A 51 -25.49 8.97 15.03
N ASP A 52 -24.22 8.60 14.92
CA ASP A 52 -23.12 9.54 14.76
C ASP A 52 -23.01 9.95 13.28
N VAL A 53 -22.96 11.26 13.03
CA VAL A 53 -22.73 11.83 11.70
C VAL A 53 -21.48 12.71 11.77
N ILE A 54 -20.46 12.35 11.00
CA ILE A 54 -19.24 13.14 10.87
C ILE A 54 -19.51 14.25 9.84
N LEU A 55 -19.36 15.51 10.27
CA LEU A 55 -19.59 16.67 9.42
C LEU A 55 -18.34 17.51 9.31
N PRO A 56 -17.90 17.88 8.09
CA PRO A 56 -16.75 18.75 7.92
C PRO A 56 -16.99 20.13 8.53
N SER A 57 -15.97 20.95 8.75
CA SER A 57 -16.18 22.30 9.31
C SER A 57 -17.13 23.16 8.45
N GLY A 58 -17.98 23.94 9.10
CA GLY A 58 -18.98 24.78 8.43
C GLY A 58 -20.33 24.89 9.14
N GLU A 59 -21.24 25.62 8.51
CA GLU A 59 -22.62 25.80 9.00
C GLU A 59 -23.56 24.79 8.34
N TYR A 60 -24.16 23.95 9.18
CA TYR A 60 -25.11 22.91 8.78
C TYR A 60 -26.49 23.22 9.30
N LYS A 61 -27.50 22.72 8.58
CA LYS A 61 -28.89 22.75 8.99
C LYS A 61 -29.35 21.31 9.13
N VAL A 62 -29.74 20.93 10.33
CA VAL A 62 -30.40 19.66 10.59
C VAL A 62 -31.90 19.90 10.46
N VAL A 63 -32.52 19.24 9.49
CA VAL A 63 -33.93 19.41 9.12
C VAL A 63 -34.66 18.10 9.35
N ARG A 64 -35.63 18.11 10.25
CA ARG A 64 -36.55 16.99 10.45
C ARG A 64 -37.74 17.15 9.51
N VAL A 65 -38.02 16.12 8.73
CA VAL A 65 -39.11 16.05 7.75
C VAL A 65 -40.08 14.95 8.17
N GLU A 66 -41.34 15.30 8.38
CA GLU A 66 -42.44 14.40 8.72
C GLU A 66 -43.53 14.50 7.67
N ASN A 67 -43.92 13.37 7.06
CA ASN A 67 -44.95 13.32 6.02
C ASN A 67 -44.75 14.35 4.89
N GLY A 68 -43.50 14.55 4.45
CA GLY A 68 -43.14 15.49 3.38
C GLY A 68 -43.15 16.97 3.78
N LYS A 69 -43.33 17.31 5.07
CA LYS A 69 -43.23 18.68 5.59
C LYS A 69 -42.13 18.79 6.64
N VAL A 70 -41.41 19.90 6.62
CA VAL A 70 -40.38 20.20 7.63
C VAL A 70 -41.06 20.42 8.99
N SER A 71 -40.77 19.58 9.98
CA SER A 71 -41.34 19.64 11.33
C SER A 71 -40.38 20.22 12.38
N GLY A 72 -39.08 20.30 12.07
CA GLY A 72 -38.09 20.93 12.95
C GLY A 72 -36.82 21.30 12.20
N ARG A 73 -36.15 22.37 12.65
CA ARG A 73 -34.88 22.83 12.11
C ARG A 73 -33.94 23.29 13.23
N GLN A 74 -32.70 22.87 13.15
CA GLN A 74 -31.63 23.29 14.04
C GLN A 74 -30.39 23.63 13.20
N ASP A 75 -29.86 24.83 13.41
CA ASP A 75 -28.64 25.28 12.76
C ASP A 75 -27.45 24.91 13.68
N ILE A 76 -26.41 24.27 13.12
CA ILE A 76 -25.22 23.80 13.83
C ILE A 76 -24.00 24.43 13.16
N LYS A 77 -23.11 25.01 13.96
CA LYS A 77 -21.84 25.55 13.48
C LYS A 77 -20.70 24.69 14.04
N ILE A 78 -19.96 24.06 13.15
CA ILE A 78 -18.75 23.30 13.48
C ILE A 78 -17.56 24.25 13.31
N GLY A 79 -16.75 24.39 14.37
CA GLY A 79 -15.59 25.28 14.40
C GLY A 79 -14.52 24.88 13.38
N ASP A 80 -13.77 25.86 12.88
CA ASP A 80 -12.64 25.63 11.96
C ASP A 80 -11.31 25.36 12.70
N ASP A 81 -11.28 25.60 14.01
CA ASP A 81 -10.10 25.40 14.87
C ASP A 81 -10.21 24.03 15.56
N TYR A 82 -9.16 23.22 15.43
CA TYR A 82 -9.01 21.98 16.18
C TYR A 82 -7.55 21.78 16.52
N LEU A 83 -7.29 21.10 17.63
CA LEU A 83 -5.96 20.71 18.07
C LEU A 83 -6.01 19.25 18.48
N PHE A 84 -5.13 18.46 17.91
CA PHE A 84 -4.79 17.13 18.36
C PHE A 84 -3.34 17.20 18.81
N PHE A 85 -3.10 16.92 20.08
CA PHE A 85 -1.76 16.92 20.65
C PHE A 85 -1.63 15.66 21.48
N VAL A 86 -0.53 14.96 21.26
CA VAL A 86 -0.06 13.89 22.14
C VAL A 86 1.42 14.11 22.39
N ALA A 87 1.85 14.10 23.64
CA ALA A 87 3.26 14.16 23.99
C ALA A 87 3.59 13.06 24.97
N MET A 88 4.81 12.55 24.90
CA MET A 88 5.41 11.74 25.94
C MET A 88 6.76 12.33 26.32
N GLY A 89 7.03 12.40 27.61
CA GLY A 89 8.38 12.65 28.10
C GLY A 89 8.78 11.48 28.96
N ASP A 90 9.92 10.87 28.71
CA ASP A 90 10.67 10.14 29.70
C ASP A 90 11.96 10.88 30.07
N ALA A 91 12.37 10.74 31.32
CA ALA A 91 13.64 11.26 31.81
C ALA A 91 14.18 10.27 32.82
N LYS A 92 15.38 9.75 32.60
CA LYS A 92 16.10 8.77 33.43
C LYS A 92 17.41 9.40 33.90
N MET A 93 17.49 9.74 35.17
CA MET A 93 18.71 10.31 35.77
C MET A 93 19.32 9.30 36.75
N GLY A 94 20.61 9.05 36.72
CA GLY A 94 21.25 8.06 37.59
C GLY A 94 22.72 8.35 37.88
N TYR A 95 23.36 7.47 38.65
CA TYR A 95 24.78 7.60 39.01
C TYR A 95 25.51 6.29 38.77
N THR A 96 26.39 6.24 37.78
CA THR A 96 27.06 5.01 37.33
C THR A 96 28.48 4.89 37.90
N THR A 97 28.87 3.67 38.26
CA THR A 97 30.25 3.30 38.64
C THR A 97 30.76 2.18 37.73
N THR A 98 32.01 2.27 37.29
CA THR A 98 32.61 1.47 36.20
C THR A 98 33.83 0.71 36.71
N THR A 99 33.99 -0.57 36.35
CA THR A 99 35.18 -1.37 36.74
C THR A 99 35.61 -2.35 35.63
N GLY A 100 36.81 -2.17 35.04
CA GLY A 100 37.37 -3.05 34.00
C GLY A 100 38.65 -2.50 33.34
N ASN A 101 39.37 -3.32 32.55
CA ASN A 101 40.52 -2.87 31.73
C ASN A 101 39.99 -2.33 30.39
N ILE A 102 40.36 -1.09 30.07
CA ILE A 102 39.92 -0.35 28.88
C ILE A 102 41.06 -0.39 27.85
N GLU A 103 40.87 -1.08 26.72
CA GLU A 103 41.71 -0.88 25.52
C GLU A 103 40.96 0.04 24.55
N PRO A 104 41.57 1.16 24.09
CA PRO A 104 40.83 2.22 23.40
C PRO A 104 40.88 2.09 21.88
N ALA A 105 39.75 2.27 21.20
CA ALA A 105 39.71 2.56 19.77
C ALA A 105 39.18 3.95 19.40
N GLN A 106 38.43 4.69 20.24
CA GLN A 106 38.10 6.11 19.96
C GLN A 106 37.93 6.98 21.23
N PRO A 107 38.20 8.31 21.16
CA PRO A 107 38.04 9.23 22.28
C PRO A 107 36.69 9.97 22.20
N ASP A 108 35.73 9.57 23.04
CA ASP A 108 34.50 10.31 23.29
C ASP A 108 34.41 10.69 24.78
N ASP A 109 33.76 11.81 25.13
CA ASP A 109 33.75 12.37 26.49
C ASP A 109 32.71 11.69 27.42
N SER A 110 32.03 10.63 26.93
CA SER A 110 31.03 9.80 27.64
C SER A 110 31.63 8.84 28.69
N PHE A 111 32.96 8.73 28.77
CA PHE A 111 33.68 7.68 29.51
C PHE A 111 34.11 8.05 30.96
N ARG A 112 33.21 8.50 31.85
CA ARG A 112 33.55 8.75 33.27
C ARG A 112 32.54 8.17 34.28
N ASP A 113 33.07 7.58 35.36
CA ASP A 113 32.34 7.39 36.63
C ASP A 113 31.62 8.69 37.05
N GLY A 114 30.30 8.65 37.21
CA GLY A 114 29.56 9.89 37.45
C GLY A 114 28.05 9.83 37.31
N PHE A 115 27.44 11.00 37.47
CA PHE A 115 26.01 11.20 37.27
C PHE A 115 25.70 11.25 35.78
N TYR A 116 24.77 10.41 35.31
CA TYR A 116 24.27 10.41 33.94
C TYR A 116 22.80 10.84 33.91
N ASN A 117 22.39 11.43 32.79
CA ASN A 117 21.01 11.83 32.55
C ASN A 117 20.63 11.52 31.11
N GLU A 118 19.78 10.52 30.96
CA GLU A 118 19.09 10.16 29.72
C GLU A 118 17.69 10.78 29.76
N GLY A 119 17.13 11.11 28.61
CA GLY A 119 15.75 11.57 28.56
C GLY A 119 15.25 11.66 27.13
N ARG A 120 14.10 11.05 26.90
CA ARG A 120 13.38 11.12 25.65
C ARG A 120 12.19 12.04 25.79
N LEU A 121 12.17 13.10 25.00
CA LEU A 121 10.95 13.87 24.81
C LEU A 121 10.46 13.57 23.40
N ALA A 122 9.22 13.07 23.30
CA ALA A 122 8.55 12.91 22.02
C ALA A 122 7.19 13.59 22.03
N TYR A 123 6.76 14.18 20.92
CA TYR A 123 5.40 14.65 20.77
C TYR A 123 4.94 14.55 19.32
N TYR A 124 3.63 14.56 19.17
CA TYR A 124 2.91 14.74 17.93
C TYR A 124 1.83 15.81 18.15
N LEU A 125 1.77 16.76 17.23
CA LEU A 125 0.85 17.88 17.25
C LEU A 125 0.27 18.01 15.85
N GLN A 126 -1.05 17.99 15.70
CA GLN A 126 -1.72 18.38 14.48
C GLN A 126 -2.91 19.28 14.82
N GLY A 127 -2.94 20.49 14.28
CA GLY A 127 -4.04 21.39 14.57
C GLY A 127 -4.16 22.55 13.61
N LYS A 128 -5.39 23.02 13.43
CA LYS A 128 -5.71 24.22 12.67
C LYS A 128 -5.90 25.39 13.64
N ILE A 129 -5.03 26.39 13.55
CA ILE A 129 -4.99 27.56 14.42
C ILE A 129 -5.50 28.79 13.67
N LYS A 130 -6.37 29.58 14.31
CA LYS A 130 -7.00 30.80 13.76
C LYS A 130 -7.76 30.55 12.44
N GLY A 131 -8.24 29.32 12.24
CA GLY A 131 -8.95 28.86 11.05
C GLY A 131 -8.12 28.88 9.77
N LYS A 132 -6.81 29.13 9.86
CA LYS A 132 -5.95 29.41 8.70
C LYS A 132 -4.70 28.53 8.62
N TYR A 133 -4.00 28.35 9.74
CA TYR A 133 -2.70 27.68 9.77
C TYR A 133 -2.89 26.24 10.25
N LEU A 134 -2.65 25.25 9.39
CA LEU A 134 -2.58 23.85 9.76
C LEU A 134 -1.14 23.53 10.15
N ILE A 135 -0.91 23.28 11.43
CA ILE A 135 0.40 22.90 11.96
C ILE A 135 0.38 21.40 12.18
N THR A 136 1.35 20.70 11.62
CA THR A 136 1.67 19.30 11.95
C THR A 136 3.11 19.27 12.44
N SER A 137 3.38 18.79 13.64
CA SER A 137 4.73 18.73 14.18
C SER A 137 4.91 17.44 14.95
N SER A 138 6.07 16.82 14.78
CA SER A 138 6.52 15.77 15.67
C SER A 138 7.91 16.10 16.19
N PHE A 139 8.21 15.67 17.38
CA PHE A 139 9.56 15.68 17.90
C PHE A 139 9.79 14.34 18.56
N ASP A 140 11.02 13.84 18.49
CA ASP A 140 11.46 12.68 19.24
C ASP A 140 12.97 12.78 19.41
N SER A 141 13.43 13.03 20.63
CA SER A 141 14.86 13.24 20.89
C SER A 141 15.72 11.98 20.72
N ASP A 142 15.07 10.82 20.60
CA ASP A 142 15.62 9.47 20.57
C ASP A 142 15.42 8.80 19.19
N ARG A 143 15.12 9.60 18.15
CA ARG A 143 14.94 9.10 16.79
C ARG A 143 16.30 8.78 16.15
N GLU A 144 16.44 7.56 15.63
CA GLU A 144 17.57 7.13 14.79
C GLU A 144 17.64 7.97 13.50
N GLU A 145 18.85 8.35 13.10
CA GLU A 145 19.08 9.37 12.07
C GLU A 145 19.50 8.80 10.70
N ASP A 146 19.12 7.56 10.38
CA ASP A 146 19.61 6.86 9.18
C ASP A 146 18.56 6.81 8.05
N ASP A 147 17.26 6.69 8.38
CA ASP A 147 16.16 6.58 7.39
C ASP A 147 15.62 7.94 6.89
N LEU A 148 15.43 8.07 5.57
CA LEU A 148 14.81 9.26 4.93
C LEU A 148 13.28 9.15 4.75
N PHE A 149 12.71 7.97 4.62
CA PHE A 149 11.27 7.78 4.77
C PHE A 149 11.05 6.40 5.37
N LYS A 150 10.13 6.28 6.33
CA LYS A 150 9.80 4.96 6.87
C LYS A 150 8.96 4.23 5.84
N THR A 151 9.62 3.49 4.97
CA THR A 151 8.96 2.49 4.16
C THR A 151 8.71 1.27 5.04
N LEU A 152 7.59 0.58 4.82
CA LEU A 152 7.25 -0.63 5.57
C LEU A 152 8.18 -1.77 5.14
N GLU A 153 9.39 -1.79 5.70
CA GLU A 153 10.31 -2.92 5.62
C GLU A 153 9.78 -4.02 6.52
N GLN A 154 9.07 -4.97 5.92
CA GLN A 154 8.45 -6.09 6.63
C GLN A 154 9.45 -6.92 7.45
N GLU A 155 10.75 -6.76 7.16
CA GLU A 155 11.88 -7.53 7.70
C GLU A 155 12.56 -6.85 8.90
N LYS A 156 12.56 -5.51 8.99
CA LYS A 156 13.19 -4.75 10.11
C LYS A 156 12.24 -4.51 11.29
N TYR A 157 10.93 -4.60 11.07
CA TYR A 157 9.95 -4.41 12.12
C TYR A 157 9.34 -5.74 12.55
N TYR A 158 8.83 -5.80 13.79
CA TYR A 158 7.76 -6.71 14.15
C TYR A 158 6.44 -6.03 13.81
N PRO A 159 5.85 -6.11 12.60
CA PRO A 159 4.51 -5.60 12.47
C PRO A 159 3.62 -6.35 13.44
N VAL A 160 2.79 -5.59 14.12
CA VAL A 160 1.60 -6.11 14.78
C VAL A 160 0.67 -6.55 13.64
N TYR A 161 1.03 -7.63 12.95
CA TYR A 161 0.27 -8.18 11.84
C TYR A 161 -1.07 -8.67 12.39
N GLY A 162 -2.17 -8.19 11.82
CA GLY A 162 -3.49 -8.81 11.98
C GLY A 162 -4.55 -8.05 12.77
N ASP A 163 -4.36 -6.78 13.15
CA ASP A 163 -5.50 -5.88 13.35
C ASP A 163 -5.74 -5.06 12.07
N ALA A 164 -6.96 -4.58 11.84
CA ALA A 164 -7.29 -3.82 10.63
C ALA A 164 -6.72 -2.37 10.67
N SER A 165 -5.59 -2.18 11.36
CA SER A 165 -4.96 -0.88 11.60
C SER A 165 -4.01 -0.54 10.44
N SER A 166 -4.13 0.68 9.94
CA SER A 166 -3.20 1.25 8.96
C SER A 166 -2.29 2.26 9.66
N ILE A 167 -0.98 2.06 9.59
CA ILE A 167 0.01 3.02 10.10
C ILE A 167 0.08 4.20 9.13
N ASP A 168 -0.18 5.41 9.60
CA ASP A 168 -0.01 6.66 8.84
C ASP A 168 1.28 7.34 9.33
N TYR A 169 2.33 7.32 8.51
CA TYR A 169 3.64 7.86 8.85
C TYR A 169 3.76 9.38 8.66
N LYS A 170 2.65 10.07 8.36
CA LYS A 170 2.63 11.53 8.23
C LYS A 170 3.24 12.21 9.45
N ALA A 171 4.30 12.98 9.21
CA ALA A 171 5.09 13.72 10.19
C ALA A 171 6.00 12.88 11.11
N THR A 172 6.05 11.56 10.97
CA THR A 172 7.04 10.69 11.63
C THR A 172 8.15 10.23 10.69
N ASP A 173 7.95 10.39 9.38
CA ASP A 173 8.97 10.23 8.33
C ASP A 173 9.93 11.42 8.32
N THR A 174 10.90 11.40 9.23
CA THR A 174 11.96 12.39 9.28
C THR A 174 13.24 11.79 9.85
N GLN A 175 14.39 12.11 9.27
CA GLN A 175 15.68 11.55 9.64
C GLN A 175 16.11 12.17 10.96
N GLY A 176 15.90 13.48 11.15
CA GLY A 176 16.19 14.11 12.42
C GLY A 176 15.04 14.15 13.42
N LYS A 177 15.42 14.58 14.62
CA LYS A 177 14.61 14.60 15.84
C LYS A 177 13.36 15.47 15.76
N LEU A 178 13.30 16.44 14.85
CA LEU A 178 12.19 17.39 14.70
C LEU A 178 11.56 17.30 13.31
N TYR A 179 10.24 17.17 13.28
CA TYR A 179 9.40 17.46 12.14
C TYR A 179 8.49 18.66 12.46
N LEU A 180 8.40 19.61 11.55
CA LEU A 180 7.48 20.74 11.66
C LEU A 180 7.00 21.14 10.27
N LEU A 181 5.72 20.92 9.99
CA LEU A 181 5.01 21.37 8.81
C LEU A 181 3.97 22.41 9.22
N ILE A 182 4.06 23.60 8.65
CA ILE A 182 3.08 24.68 8.80
C ILE A 182 2.51 24.95 7.42
N GLN A 183 1.23 24.67 7.23
CA GLN A 183 0.51 24.93 6.00
C GLN A 183 -0.47 26.08 6.19
N TRP A 184 -0.52 27.01 5.24
CA TRP A 184 -1.50 28.09 5.25
C TRP A 184 -1.85 28.49 3.83
N ASP A 185 -3.15 28.62 3.53
CA ASP A 185 -3.63 28.85 2.17
C ASP A 185 -3.09 27.77 1.20
N GLN A 186 -2.17 28.11 0.29
CA GLN A 186 -1.44 27.20 -0.61
C GLN A 186 0.07 27.11 -0.30
N ASN A 187 0.49 27.66 0.85
CA ASN A 187 1.88 27.73 1.28
C ASN A 187 2.19 26.64 2.30
N GLU A 188 3.45 26.23 2.36
CA GLU A 188 3.97 25.30 3.35
C GLU A 188 5.37 25.72 3.81
N ALA A 189 5.64 25.58 5.10
CA ALA A 189 6.98 25.63 5.67
C ALA A 189 7.21 24.32 6.41
N LEU A 190 8.24 23.59 6.01
CA LEU A 190 8.57 22.26 6.46
C LEU A 190 9.98 22.26 7.06
N TRP A 191 10.15 21.61 8.19
CA TRP A 191 11.43 21.15 8.73
C TRP A 191 11.29 19.64 8.93
N GLY A 192 12.11 18.83 8.28
CA GLY A 192 11.92 17.37 8.22
C GLY A 192 12.49 16.78 6.94
N ASN A 193 12.11 15.54 6.62
CA ASN A 193 12.46 14.95 5.33
C ASN A 193 11.56 15.52 4.23
N TYR A 194 12.17 15.85 3.11
CA TYR A 194 11.47 16.31 1.92
C TYR A 194 12.21 15.91 0.66
N GLN A 195 11.43 15.72 -0.40
CA GLN A 195 11.96 15.78 -1.75
C GLN A 195 12.06 17.25 -2.16
N THR A 196 13.23 17.65 -2.66
CA THR A 196 13.44 18.98 -3.24
C THR A 196 12.45 19.23 -4.37
N ALA A 197 12.18 18.19 -5.18
CA ALA A 197 11.19 18.14 -6.25
C ALA A 197 11.27 19.36 -7.19
N LEU A 198 12.48 19.81 -7.50
CA LEU A 198 12.72 20.85 -8.49
C LEU A 198 12.72 20.21 -9.89
N ASN A 199 11.54 19.79 -10.34
CA ASN A 199 11.34 19.03 -11.58
C ASN A 199 10.58 19.83 -12.63
N ASP A 200 10.32 21.12 -12.36
CA ASP A 200 9.58 21.97 -13.28
C ASP A 200 10.39 22.18 -14.56
N THR A 201 11.73 22.28 -14.46
CA THR A 201 12.71 22.49 -15.55
C THR A 201 13.38 21.20 -15.97
N GLU A 202 13.79 21.14 -17.25
CA GLU A 202 14.53 19.99 -17.79
C GLU A 202 16.02 20.10 -17.42
N LEU A 203 16.61 21.27 -17.62
CA LEU A 203 18.05 21.48 -17.42
C LEU A 203 18.41 21.73 -15.97
N ALA A 204 17.64 22.53 -15.24
CA ALA A 204 17.90 22.81 -13.82
C ALA A 204 17.14 21.85 -12.89
N GLN A 205 16.99 20.59 -13.30
CA GLN A 205 16.33 19.58 -12.49
C GLN A 205 17.23 19.18 -11.31
N PHE A 206 16.70 19.26 -10.10
CA PHE A 206 17.40 18.79 -8.91
C PHE A 206 16.43 18.09 -7.97
N ASN A 207 16.56 16.78 -7.89
CA ASN A 207 15.69 15.93 -7.09
C ASN A 207 16.50 15.09 -6.11
N ARG A 208 16.60 15.58 -4.87
CA ARG A 208 17.21 14.87 -3.76
C ARG A 208 16.15 14.67 -2.68
N THR A 209 16.22 13.54 -2.00
CA THR A 209 15.55 13.35 -0.72
C THR A 209 16.52 13.77 0.37
N LEU A 210 16.15 14.78 1.17
CA LEU A 210 17.03 15.38 2.17
C LEU A 210 16.28 15.66 3.47
N TYR A 211 17.01 15.70 4.58
CA TYR A 211 16.53 16.19 5.87
C TYR A 211 16.95 17.64 6.12
N GLY A 212 15.98 18.54 6.33
CA GLY A 212 16.28 19.93 6.65
C GLY A 212 15.06 20.85 6.59
N GLY A 213 15.28 22.13 6.30
CA GLY A 213 14.22 23.11 6.11
C GLY A 213 13.84 23.31 4.65
N ARG A 214 12.53 23.38 4.35
CA ARG A 214 11.99 23.77 3.04
C ARG A 214 10.77 24.67 3.22
N VAL A 215 10.72 25.79 2.50
CA VAL A 215 9.58 26.69 2.47
C VAL A 215 9.06 26.77 1.04
N LYS A 216 7.79 26.46 0.82
CA LYS A 216 7.06 26.75 -0.43
C LYS A 216 6.02 27.83 -0.20
N VAL A 217 6.15 28.95 -0.87
CA VAL A 217 5.19 30.05 -0.84
C VAL A 217 4.52 30.14 -2.20
N LYS A 218 3.18 30.10 -2.23
CA LYS A 218 2.34 30.35 -3.39
C LYS A 218 1.46 31.57 -3.15
N SER A 219 1.51 32.55 -4.05
CA SER A 219 0.66 33.74 -3.95
C SER A 219 -0.82 33.39 -4.10
N LEU A 220 -1.68 34.05 -3.32
CA LEU A 220 -3.15 33.94 -3.46
C LEU A 220 -3.68 34.49 -4.78
N SER A 221 -2.94 35.39 -5.43
CA SER A 221 -3.28 35.85 -6.76
C SER A 221 -3.01 34.74 -7.75
N GLU A 222 -4.04 34.31 -8.47
CA GLU A 222 -3.94 33.28 -9.48
C GLU A 222 -3.88 33.90 -10.89
N THR A 223 -3.29 33.18 -11.83
CA THR A 223 -3.49 33.41 -13.27
C THR A 223 -4.94 33.03 -13.62
N LYS A 224 -5.36 33.33 -14.85
CA LYS A 224 -6.70 32.94 -15.31
C LYS A 224 -6.97 31.44 -15.27
N ASP A 225 -5.90 30.63 -15.27
CA ASP A 225 -5.93 29.18 -15.29
C ASP A 225 -5.93 28.56 -13.89
N GLY A 226 -5.96 29.39 -12.82
CA GLY A 226 -6.00 28.93 -11.43
C GLY A 226 -4.62 28.60 -10.84
N GLU A 227 -3.53 28.92 -11.55
CA GLU A 227 -2.18 28.73 -11.04
C GLU A 227 -1.71 29.95 -10.24
N ALA A 228 -0.92 29.74 -9.18
CA ALA A 228 -0.36 30.83 -8.40
C ALA A 228 0.57 31.73 -9.25
N ARG A 229 0.44 33.05 -9.09
CA ARG A 229 1.29 34.03 -9.79
C ARG A 229 2.72 34.09 -9.26
N THR A 230 2.97 33.78 -8.01
CA THR A 230 4.33 33.69 -7.46
C THR A 230 4.45 32.37 -6.74
N GLN A 231 5.46 31.58 -7.08
CA GLN A 231 5.84 30.37 -6.37
C GLN A 231 7.30 30.49 -5.95
N VAL A 232 7.60 30.32 -4.68
CA VAL A 232 8.97 30.35 -4.15
C VAL A 232 9.19 29.07 -3.37
N VAL A 233 10.16 28.27 -3.77
CA VAL A 233 10.67 27.13 -3.02
C VAL A 233 12.07 27.50 -2.54
N VAL A 234 12.33 27.45 -1.24
CA VAL A 234 13.68 27.59 -0.68
C VAL A 234 13.91 26.41 0.22
N PHE A 235 15.07 25.79 0.14
CA PHE A 235 15.42 24.65 0.97
C PHE A 235 16.89 24.69 1.39
N GLY A 236 17.17 24.02 2.50
CA GLY A 236 18.50 23.85 3.07
C GLY A 236 18.49 22.60 3.94
N ALA A 237 19.49 21.75 3.78
CA ALA A 237 19.59 20.46 4.41
C ALA A 237 21.04 20.07 4.64
N GLU A 238 21.22 19.08 5.51
CA GLU A 238 22.48 18.38 5.68
C GLU A 238 22.35 17.05 4.93
N ALA A 239 23.19 16.84 3.92
CA ALA A 239 23.32 15.59 3.20
C ALA A 239 24.35 14.70 3.90
N ARG A 240 23.86 13.56 4.41
CA ARG A 240 24.69 12.53 5.04
C ARG A 240 24.92 11.32 4.14
N GLN A 241 24.28 11.29 2.97
CA GLN A 241 24.25 10.16 2.06
C GLN A 241 24.62 10.62 0.64
N LEU A 242 25.21 9.72 -0.14
CA LEU A 242 25.47 9.94 -1.55
C LEU A 242 24.25 9.57 -2.40
N SER A 243 24.21 10.08 -3.63
CA SER A 243 23.16 9.80 -4.61
C SER A 243 23.72 8.99 -5.77
N ALA A 244 22.90 8.15 -6.38
CA ALA A 244 23.23 7.42 -7.60
C ALA A 244 22.05 7.37 -8.57
N HIS A 245 22.37 7.35 -9.87
CA HIS A 245 21.44 7.20 -10.98
C HIS A 245 21.73 5.89 -11.71
N ASN A 246 20.72 5.04 -11.86
CA ASN A 246 20.84 3.78 -12.60
C ASN A 246 19.85 3.74 -13.78
N GLU A 247 20.32 3.59 -15.02
CA GLU A 247 19.48 3.28 -16.18
C GLU A 247 19.62 1.81 -16.56
N PHE A 248 18.50 1.09 -16.66
CA PHE A 248 18.44 -0.27 -17.16
C PHE A 248 17.74 -0.27 -18.51
N LEU A 249 18.39 -0.85 -19.52
CA LEU A 249 17.62 -1.30 -20.69
C LEU A 249 16.69 -2.43 -20.22
N ALA A 250 15.40 -2.33 -20.53
CA ALA A 250 14.44 -3.32 -20.05
C ALA A 250 14.77 -4.73 -20.57
N THR A 251 14.85 -5.70 -19.65
CA THR A 251 15.29 -7.09 -19.93
C THR A 251 14.15 -8.05 -20.26
N GLY A 252 12.89 -7.64 -20.11
CA GLY A 252 11.74 -8.54 -20.16
C GLY A 252 11.49 -9.32 -18.86
N GLY A 253 12.30 -9.14 -17.81
CA GLY A 253 12.18 -9.80 -16.50
C GLY A 253 11.60 -8.90 -15.40
N SER A 254 11.58 -9.43 -14.16
CA SER A 254 11.04 -8.72 -12.97
C SER A 254 12.08 -8.41 -11.90
N LEU A 255 13.24 -9.08 -11.90
CA LEU A 255 14.29 -8.89 -10.90
C LEU A 255 15.37 -7.96 -11.45
N PHE A 256 15.72 -6.96 -10.66
CA PHE A 256 16.75 -5.98 -10.96
C PHE A 256 17.59 -5.74 -9.70
N TYR A 257 18.86 -5.40 -9.87
CA TYR A 257 19.76 -4.98 -8.79
C TYR A 257 20.22 -3.56 -9.09
N VAL A 258 20.29 -2.70 -8.08
CA VAL A 258 20.96 -1.39 -8.21
C VAL A 258 22.46 -1.54 -7.94
N LYS A 259 23.24 -0.52 -8.31
CA LYS A 259 24.70 -0.58 -8.25
C LYS A 259 25.23 -0.66 -6.81
N HIS A 260 24.61 0.04 -5.87
CA HIS A 260 25.05 0.10 -4.47
C HIS A 260 24.07 -0.63 -3.55
N LYS A 261 24.62 -1.28 -2.52
CA LYS A 261 23.90 -1.75 -1.33
C LYS A 261 23.66 -0.60 -0.34
N ASP A 262 22.99 -0.89 0.76
CA ASP A 262 22.69 0.08 1.83
C ASP A 262 21.96 1.32 1.29
N VAL A 263 20.97 1.08 0.43
CA VAL A 263 20.11 2.12 -0.13
C VAL A 263 19.27 2.70 1.00
N ILE A 264 19.18 4.02 1.08
CA ILE A 264 18.39 4.67 2.11
C ILE A 264 16.91 4.41 1.87
N ALA A 265 16.22 3.92 2.89
CA ALA A 265 14.81 3.56 2.83
C ALA A 265 13.94 4.72 2.29
N GLY A 266 13.15 4.42 1.25
CA GLY A 266 12.22 5.34 0.59
C GLY A 266 12.88 6.46 -0.23
N SER A 267 14.20 6.41 -0.40
CA SER A 267 14.93 7.37 -1.23
C SER A 267 14.77 7.12 -2.73
N GLU A 268 14.38 5.90 -3.11
CA GLU A 268 14.35 5.42 -4.48
C GLU A 268 13.19 5.99 -5.30
N GLN A 269 13.47 6.36 -6.54
CA GLN A 269 12.52 6.87 -7.50
C GLN A 269 12.66 6.06 -8.80
N VAL A 270 11.70 5.17 -9.03
CA VAL A 270 11.71 4.23 -10.17
C VAL A 270 10.78 4.75 -11.27
N ARG A 271 11.28 4.81 -12.50
CA ARG A 271 10.56 5.30 -13.68
C ARG A 271 10.74 4.36 -14.86
N VAL A 272 9.73 4.26 -15.73
CA VAL A 272 9.83 3.57 -17.03
C VAL A 272 9.71 4.61 -18.14
N GLU A 273 10.73 4.74 -18.99
CA GLU A 273 10.83 5.76 -20.05
C GLU A 273 10.84 5.15 -21.45
N VAL A 274 10.18 5.82 -22.40
CA VAL A 274 10.21 5.52 -23.84
C VAL A 274 10.98 6.64 -24.53
N ARG A 275 12.04 6.31 -25.29
CA ARG A 275 12.91 7.30 -25.95
C ARG A 275 12.80 7.21 -27.48
N ASP A 276 12.88 8.35 -28.16
CA ASP A 276 12.88 8.44 -29.62
C ASP A 276 14.13 7.79 -30.21
N ASP A 277 13.96 6.99 -31.25
CA ASP A 277 15.01 6.17 -31.84
C ASP A 277 16.09 6.96 -32.62
N ILE A 278 15.76 8.18 -33.09
CA ILE A 278 16.68 9.06 -33.83
C ILE A 278 17.30 10.10 -32.90
N THR A 279 16.49 10.75 -32.08
CA THR A 279 16.91 11.89 -31.25
C THR A 279 17.27 11.51 -29.83
N GLY A 280 16.85 10.34 -29.34
CA GLY A 280 17.04 9.87 -27.96
C GLY A 280 16.20 10.63 -26.93
N LEU A 281 15.34 11.54 -27.38
CA LEU A 281 14.49 12.35 -26.51
C LEU A 281 13.40 11.48 -25.88
N VAL A 282 13.10 11.71 -24.61
CA VAL A 282 12.02 11.00 -23.91
C VAL A 282 10.67 11.39 -24.52
N ILE A 283 9.96 10.41 -25.09
CA ILE A 283 8.62 10.54 -25.66
C ILE A 283 7.56 10.33 -24.56
N SER A 284 7.81 9.41 -23.62
CA SER A 284 6.90 9.07 -22.54
C SER A 284 7.66 8.62 -21.28
N ARG A 285 7.10 8.87 -20.10
CA ARG A 285 7.64 8.52 -18.78
C ARG A 285 6.52 8.08 -17.86
N HIS A 286 6.73 7.00 -17.11
CA HIS A 286 5.79 6.51 -16.10
C HIS A 286 6.49 6.27 -14.75
N ASP A 287 6.01 6.91 -13.69
CA ASP A 287 6.58 6.75 -12.35
C ASP A 287 5.97 5.51 -11.65
N MET A 288 6.84 4.66 -11.09
CA MET A 288 6.48 3.41 -10.42
C MET A 288 6.42 3.59 -8.90
N VAL A 289 5.58 2.81 -8.21
CA VAL A 289 5.38 2.95 -6.75
C VAL A 289 5.76 1.67 -6.01
N ASN A 290 6.63 1.81 -5.01
CA ASN A 290 7.05 0.73 -4.11
C ASN A 290 5.85 0.10 -3.36
N ASN A 291 5.91 -1.21 -3.13
CA ASN A 291 4.86 -2.06 -2.55
C ASN A 291 3.53 -2.10 -3.33
N ARG A 292 3.47 -1.50 -4.52
CA ARG A 292 2.33 -1.56 -5.45
C ARG A 292 2.72 -2.17 -6.79
N ASP A 293 3.81 -1.67 -7.38
CA ASP A 293 4.28 -2.05 -8.72
C ASP A 293 5.59 -2.87 -8.66
N TYR A 294 6.42 -2.59 -7.65
CA TYR A 294 7.64 -3.32 -7.31
C TYR A 294 7.85 -3.40 -5.79
N GLN A 295 8.75 -4.27 -5.34
CA GLN A 295 9.29 -4.34 -3.99
C GLN A 295 10.79 -4.03 -4.05
N PHE A 296 11.31 -3.32 -3.05
CA PHE A 296 12.74 -2.98 -2.93
C PHE A 296 13.29 -3.48 -1.59
N ASP A 297 14.43 -4.14 -1.65
CA ASP A 297 15.27 -4.53 -0.52
C ASP A 297 16.43 -3.53 -0.47
N TYR A 298 16.43 -2.72 0.57
CA TYR A 298 17.27 -1.55 0.73
C TYR A 298 18.71 -1.92 1.08
N ASP A 299 18.88 -2.89 1.97
CA ASP A 299 20.20 -3.34 2.41
C ASP A 299 20.89 -4.08 1.24
N ALA A 300 20.16 -4.94 0.50
CA ALA A 300 20.72 -5.69 -0.62
C ALA A 300 20.77 -4.92 -1.96
N GLY A 301 20.13 -3.76 -2.05
CA GLY A 301 19.98 -3.02 -3.31
C GLY A 301 19.23 -3.83 -4.39
N ARG A 302 18.22 -4.60 -3.99
CA ARG A 302 17.50 -5.56 -4.87
C ARG A 302 16.06 -5.12 -5.10
N MET A 303 15.65 -5.05 -6.36
CA MET A 303 14.31 -4.64 -6.79
C MET A 303 13.57 -5.75 -7.53
N VAL A 304 12.33 -6.03 -7.13
CA VAL A 304 11.47 -7.04 -7.78
C VAL A 304 10.14 -6.43 -8.19
N PHE A 305 9.91 -6.29 -9.50
CA PHE A 305 8.61 -5.93 -10.03
C PHE A 305 7.59 -7.06 -9.84
N TYR A 306 6.34 -6.70 -9.52
CA TYR A 306 5.24 -7.67 -9.50
C TYR A 306 4.81 -8.09 -10.91
N ARG A 307 5.22 -7.35 -11.96
CA ARG A 307 5.00 -7.65 -13.38
C ARG A 307 6.28 -7.42 -14.21
N PRO A 308 6.56 -8.20 -15.25
CA PRO A 308 7.72 -7.98 -16.12
C PRO A 308 7.64 -6.66 -16.94
N VAL A 309 8.79 -6.10 -17.34
CA VAL A 309 8.91 -4.82 -18.08
C VAL A 309 9.27 -5.03 -19.58
N GLU A 310 8.57 -4.38 -20.51
CA GLU A 310 8.76 -4.47 -21.98
C GLU A 310 9.96 -3.67 -22.52
N SER A 311 10.48 -4.00 -23.71
CA SER A 311 11.70 -3.40 -24.29
C SER A 311 11.53 -2.37 -25.44
N VAL A 312 10.40 -2.30 -26.19
CA VAL A 312 10.17 -1.36 -27.36
C VAL A 312 8.68 -0.97 -27.62
N VAL A 313 8.40 0.16 -28.30
CA VAL A 313 7.05 0.75 -28.64
C VAL A 313 6.98 1.47 -30.03
N ASP A 314 5.84 1.59 -30.75
CA ASP A 314 5.69 2.14 -32.15
C ASP A 314 5.97 3.68 -32.41
N SER A 315 6.28 4.11 -33.67
CA SER A 315 6.66 5.52 -34.13
C SER A 315 5.75 6.18 -35.23
N SER A 316 5.94 7.49 -35.57
CA SER A 316 5.01 8.35 -36.37
C SER A 316 5.45 8.91 -37.74
N SER A 317 6.73 8.79 -38.15
CA SER A 317 7.23 9.21 -39.49
C SER A 317 6.87 8.18 -40.59
N ILE A 318 6.75 8.62 -41.86
CA ILE A 318 6.60 7.71 -43.02
C ILE A 318 7.91 7.44 -43.76
N ILE A 319 9.03 8.01 -43.29
CA ILE A 319 10.38 7.79 -43.82
C ILE A 319 11.17 6.94 -42.80
N SER A 320 11.75 5.84 -43.25
CA SER A 320 12.39 4.82 -42.40
C SER A 320 13.88 4.64 -42.69
N ASN A 321 14.70 4.43 -41.66
CA ASN A 321 16.15 4.17 -41.77
C ASN A 321 16.54 2.70 -41.52
N ALA A 322 15.77 1.95 -40.72
CA ALA A 322 16.00 0.54 -40.40
C ALA A 322 14.76 -0.35 -40.64
N LEU A 323 14.93 -1.67 -40.47
CA LEU A 323 13.93 -2.70 -40.80
C LEU A 323 12.98 -3.07 -39.63
N LEU A 324 13.43 -3.02 -38.37
CA LEU A 324 12.60 -3.13 -37.16
C LEU A 324 12.42 -1.72 -36.57
N ASN A 325 11.20 -1.22 -36.56
CA ASN A 325 10.89 0.19 -36.33
C ASN A 325 10.20 0.37 -34.96
N GLY A 326 10.67 1.28 -34.11
CA GLY A 326 10.08 1.56 -32.80
C GLY A 326 11.07 2.19 -31.79
N ASN A 327 10.51 2.80 -30.75
CA ASN A 327 11.15 3.53 -29.68
C ASN A 327 11.54 2.60 -28.49
N PRO A 328 12.80 2.60 -28.00
CA PRO A 328 13.26 1.77 -26.86
C PRO A 328 12.69 2.16 -25.47
N VAL A 329 12.65 1.18 -24.56
CA VAL A 329 12.16 1.33 -23.16
C VAL A 329 13.28 1.16 -22.13
N TYR A 330 13.35 2.07 -21.16
CA TYR A 330 14.33 2.10 -20.06
C TYR A 330 13.64 2.06 -18.69
N VAL A 331 14.22 1.34 -17.73
CA VAL A 331 13.90 1.49 -16.30
C VAL A 331 14.95 2.41 -15.69
N VAL A 332 14.55 3.53 -15.11
CA VAL A 332 15.44 4.54 -14.53
C VAL A 332 15.21 4.58 -13.01
N VAL A 333 16.27 4.49 -12.23
CA VAL A 333 16.22 4.44 -10.75
C VAL A 333 17.19 5.46 -10.18
N ASP A 334 16.66 6.50 -9.53
CA ASP A 334 17.43 7.45 -8.72
C ASP A 334 17.30 7.07 -7.24
N TYR A 335 18.39 7.00 -6.48
CA TYR A 335 18.34 6.60 -5.06
C TYR A 335 19.50 7.21 -4.27
N GLN A 336 19.38 7.19 -2.94
CA GLN A 336 20.45 7.55 -2.01
C GLN A 336 21.01 6.30 -1.33
N TYR A 337 22.29 6.29 -0.98
CA TYR A 337 22.93 5.16 -0.30
C TYR A 337 23.89 5.64 0.79
N GLU A 338 24.04 4.83 1.84
CA GLU A 338 24.93 5.09 2.96
C GLU A 338 26.41 4.92 2.55
N VAL A 339 27.30 5.65 3.23
CA VAL A 339 28.76 5.52 3.04
C VAL A 339 29.46 5.38 4.39
N GLN A 340 30.59 4.67 4.41
CA GLN A 340 31.36 4.42 5.64
C GLN A 340 31.81 5.69 6.39
N ASP A 341 32.19 6.74 5.66
CA ASP A 341 32.61 8.00 6.26
C ASP A 341 31.40 8.90 6.51
N LYS A 342 31.18 9.34 7.76
CA LYS A 342 30.10 10.27 8.11
C LYS A 342 30.29 11.60 7.36
N LEU A 343 29.59 11.76 6.24
CA LEU A 343 29.52 13.00 5.49
C LEU A 343 28.64 14.01 6.23
N THR A 344 29.09 15.26 6.29
CA THR A 344 28.30 16.37 6.84
C THR A 344 28.28 17.49 5.81
N ASN A 345 27.61 17.21 4.70
CA ASN A 345 27.63 18.11 3.57
C ASN A 345 26.42 19.03 3.60
N ALA A 346 26.61 20.31 3.33
CA ALA A 346 25.49 21.24 3.24
C ALA A 346 24.90 21.21 1.83
N THR A 347 23.59 21.05 1.73
CA THR A 347 22.86 21.21 0.47
C THR A 347 21.83 22.30 0.63
N ALA A 348 21.87 23.33 -0.20
CA ALA A 348 20.91 24.42 -0.17
C ALA A 348 20.47 24.78 -1.59
N GLY A 349 19.23 25.20 -1.72
CA GLY A 349 18.74 25.66 -3.01
C GLY A 349 17.50 26.51 -2.91
N ALA A 350 17.23 27.22 -3.99
CA ALA A 350 16.05 28.06 -4.13
C ALA A 350 15.56 28.03 -5.56
N ARG A 351 14.25 27.94 -5.73
CA ARG A 351 13.54 28.17 -6.98
C ARG A 351 12.50 29.26 -6.78
N VAL A 352 12.63 30.35 -7.52
CA VAL A 352 11.63 31.44 -7.52
C VAL A 352 10.99 31.46 -8.89
N GLU A 353 9.68 31.46 -8.93
CA GLU A 353 8.88 31.52 -10.14
C GLU A 353 7.84 32.64 -10.01
N GLN A 354 7.73 33.48 -11.02
CA GLN A 354 6.85 34.63 -11.04
C GLN A 354 6.14 34.73 -12.38
N ALA A 355 4.83 34.49 -12.38
CA ALA A 355 3.92 34.94 -13.44
C ALA A 355 3.80 36.47 -13.37
N LEU A 356 4.42 37.15 -14.32
CA LEU A 356 4.36 38.60 -14.47
C LEU A 356 3.00 39.06 -14.98
N ASN A 357 2.29 38.18 -15.69
CA ASN A 357 0.91 38.32 -16.12
C ASN A 357 0.27 36.94 -16.33
N ASP A 358 -0.91 36.85 -16.97
CA ASP A 358 -1.60 35.57 -17.16
C ASP A 358 -0.91 34.63 -18.17
N TYR A 359 0.15 35.09 -18.86
CA TYR A 359 0.81 34.33 -19.91
C TYR A 359 2.32 34.16 -19.72
N LEU A 360 3.00 35.13 -19.10
CA LEU A 360 4.46 35.13 -18.93
C LEU A 360 4.84 34.81 -17.49
N ARG A 361 5.69 33.81 -17.34
CA ARG A 361 6.26 33.27 -16.12
C ARG A 361 7.78 33.24 -16.25
N VAL A 362 8.48 33.64 -15.20
CA VAL A 362 9.95 33.62 -15.13
C VAL A 362 10.37 32.86 -13.88
N GLY A 363 11.27 31.92 -14.05
CA GLY A 363 11.84 31.07 -13.02
C GLY A 363 13.34 31.31 -12.85
N GLY A 364 13.85 31.10 -11.65
CA GLY A 364 15.27 31.07 -11.35
C GLY A 364 15.52 29.99 -10.33
N THR A 365 16.51 29.15 -10.57
CA THR A 365 16.91 28.00 -9.74
C THR A 365 18.37 28.17 -9.34
N TYR A 366 18.69 27.94 -8.08
CA TYR A 366 20.07 27.88 -7.58
C TYR A 366 20.13 26.69 -6.63
N VAL A 367 21.12 25.83 -6.79
CA VAL A 367 21.43 24.73 -5.89
C VAL A 367 22.93 24.70 -5.67
N GLU A 368 23.33 24.41 -4.44
CA GLU A 368 24.70 24.20 -4.02
C GLU A 368 24.68 23.00 -3.07
N GLU A 369 25.51 22.02 -3.35
CA GLU A 369 25.65 20.78 -2.61
C GLU A 369 27.13 20.53 -2.37
N SER A 370 27.56 20.58 -1.11
CA SER A 370 28.91 20.14 -0.80
C SER A 370 29.04 18.64 -1.06
N GLN A 371 30.12 18.20 -1.68
CA GLN A 371 30.44 16.78 -1.80
C GLN A 371 31.82 16.51 -1.17
N ALA A 372 32.18 15.23 -1.03
CA ALA A 372 33.40 14.83 -0.31
C ALA A 372 34.69 15.38 -0.94
N ASN A 373 34.69 15.53 -2.27
CA ASN A 373 35.85 15.96 -3.02
C ASN A 373 35.72 17.40 -3.52
N GLU A 374 34.55 17.80 -4.05
CA GLU A 374 34.29 19.13 -4.59
C GLU A 374 32.82 19.55 -4.35
N ASP A 375 32.52 20.85 -4.40
CA ASP A 375 31.14 21.32 -4.28
C ASP A 375 30.42 21.24 -5.64
N TYR A 376 29.23 20.64 -5.67
CA TYR A 376 28.34 20.68 -6.82
C TYR A 376 27.51 21.97 -6.79
N THR A 377 27.53 22.75 -7.87
CA THR A 377 26.67 23.92 -7.99
C THR A 377 25.81 23.81 -9.24
N LEU A 378 24.53 24.18 -9.17
CA LEU A 378 23.60 24.22 -10.29
C LEU A 378 22.86 25.55 -10.30
N ARG A 379 22.98 26.32 -11.37
CA ARG A 379 22.36 27.65 -11.49
C ARG A 379 21.53 27.69 -12.75
N GLY A 380 20.22 27.79 -12.61
CA GLY A 380 19.24 27.82 -13.69
C GLY A 380 18.46 29.11 -13.77
N VAL A 381 18.12 29.57 -14.98
CA VAL A 381 17.09 30.59 -15.21
C VAL A 381 16.17 30.07 -16.28
N ASP A 382 14.86 30.18 -16.06
CA ASP A 382 13.85 29.79 -17.02
C ASP A 382 12.82 30.88 -17.27
N VAL A 383 12.22 30.87 -18.45
CA VAL A 383 11.15 31.79 -18.84
C VAL A 383 10.12 30.99 -19.60
N GLU A 384 8.91 30.90 -19.10
CA GLU A 384 7.77 30.29 -19.79
C GLU A 384 6.74 31.35 -20.18
N LEU A 385 6.41 31.44 -21.46
CA LEU A 385 5.31 32.20 -21.99
C LEU A 385 4.26 31.22 -22.50
N SER A 386 3.18 31.00 -21.75
CA SER A 386 2.09 30.08 -22.12
C SER A 386 0.73 30.76 -22.10
N ASN A 387 -0.16 30.39 -23.02
CA ASN A 387 -1.58 30.74 -22.97
C ASN A 387 -2.50 29.52 -23.16
N GLN A 388 -1.97 28.32 -22.88
CA GLN A 388 -2.72 27.07 -22.82
C GLN A 388 -3.53 27.01 -21.51
N SER A 389 -4.86 27.14 -21.60
CA SER A 389 -5.73 27.01 -20.43
C SER A 389 -6.00 25.54 -20.09
N ALA A 390 -5.72 25.15 -18.84
CA ALA A 390 -6.03 23.82 -18.32
C ALA A 390 -7.54 23.54 -18.37
N GLY A 391 -7.98 22.80 -19.40
CA GLY A 391 -9.31 22.19 -19.47
C GLY A 391 -10.41 22.95 -20.23
N GLN A 392 -10.12 24.09 -20.87
CA GLN A 392 -11.06 24.72 -21.81
C GLN A 392 -10.34 25.18 -23.09
N SER A 393 -10.18 24.25 -24.03
CA SER A 393 -9.77 24.60 -25.41
C SER A 393 -10.95 25.28 -26.11
N GLN A 394 -11.07 26.60 -25.92
CA GLN A 394 -12.06 27.46 -26.61
C GLN A 394 -11.42 28.63 -27.35
N GLY A 395 -10.09 28.75 -27.33
CA GLY A 395 -9.34 29.83 -27.98
C GLY A 395 -8.85 29.48 -29.37
N ASP A 396 -8.86 30.47 -30.27
CA ASP A 396 -8.24 30.41 -31.60
C ASP A 396 -6.70 30.59 -31.54
N PHE A 397 -6.06 30.51 -30.38
CA PHE A 397 -4.60 30.55 -30.24
C PHE A 397 -4.22 30.02 -28.86
N GLU A 398 -3.40 28.99 -28.84
CA GLU A 398 -2.76 28.42 -27.66
C GLU A 398 -1.27 28.32 -27.99
N GLY A 399 -0.40 28.41 -27.01
CA GLY A 399 1.02 28.30 -27.24
C GLY A 399 1.79 28.45 -25.95
N ARG A 400 2.99 27.89 -25.94
CA ARG A 400 3.94 27.81 -24.85
C ARG A 400 5.32 28.03 -25.45
N LEU A 401 6.13 28.88 -24.85
CA LEU A 401 7.53 29.08 -25.17
C LEU A 401 8.29 29.08 -23.86
N ARG A 402 9.27 28.21 -23.75
CA ARG A 402 10.09 27.95 -22.60
C ARG A 402 11.55 28.19 -22.99
N LEU A 403 12.23 29.02 -22.23
CA LEU A 403 13.67 29.26 -22.33
C LEU A 403 14.27 28.78 -21.02
N GLU A 404 15.38 28.08 -21.07
CA GLU A 404 16.15 27.60 -19.93
C GLU A 404 17.63 27.82 -20.21
N TYR A 405 18.34 28.23 -19.18
CA TYR A 405 19.79 28.28 -19.12
C TYR A 405 20.18 27.66 -17.79
N ALA A 406 21.13 26.74 -17.77
CA ALA A 406 21.65 26.13 -16.57
C ALA A 406 23.19 26.03 -16.65
N GLU A 407 23.87 26.24 -15.53
CA GLU A 407 25.30 25.95 -15.37
C GLU A 407 25.44 24.94 -14.24
N SER A 408 26.31 23.96 -14.42
CA SER A 408 26.70 23.03 -13.37
C SER A 408 28.22 22.96 -13.22
N GLU A 409 28.69 22.91 -11.99
CA GLU A 409 30.09 22.59 -11.67
C GLU A 409 30.11 21.26 -10.91
N SER A 410 31.00 20.34 -11.29
CA SER A 410 31.14 18.99 -10.73
C SER A 410 30.00 18.01 -11.08
N GLU A 411 30.21 16.72 -10.79
CA GLU A 411 29.21 15.68 -11.03
C GLU A 411 28.07 15.75 -10.00
N ALA A 412 26.81 15.80 -10.45
CA ALA A 412 25.66 15.84 -9.55
C ALA A 412 25.53 14.56 -8.70
N GLN A 413 25.74 13.39 -9.34
CA GLN A 413 25.65 12.05 -8.75
C GLN A 413 26.21 11.02 -9.71
N GLY A 414 26.68 9.87 -9.20
CA GLY A 414 27.23 8.80 -10.03
C GLY A 414 26.18 8.17 -10.95
N ASN A 415 26.49 8.08 -12.25
CA ASN A 415 25.58 7.58 -13.29
C ASN A 415 26.00 6.18 -13.79
N PHE A 416 25.10 5.21 -13.75
CA PHE A 416 25.36 3.82 -14.13
C PHE A 416 24.34 3.29 -15.13
N ILE A 417 24.81 2.52 -16.12
CA ILE A 417 23.95 1.85 -17.10
C ILE A 417 24.15 0.34 -17.03
N SER A 418 23.04 -0.40 -17.10
CA SER A 418 23.01 -1.85 -17.19
C SER A 418 22.09 -2.33 -18.30
N THR A 419 22.50 -3.36 -19.01
CA THR A 419 21.69 -4.03 -20.06
C THR A 419 21.23 -5.43 -19.64
N ASP A 420 21.59 -5.89 -18.43
CA ASP A 420 21.36 -7.25 -17.93
C ASP A 420 20.57 -7.31 -16.61
N GLY A 421 19.95 -6.20 -16.21
CA GLY A 421 19.14 -6.12 -15.00
C GLY A 421 19.97 -5.94 -13.72
N GLY A 422 21.18 -5.39 -13.83
CA GLY A 422 22.03 -5.05 -12.68
C GLY A 422 22.99 -6.16 -12.24
N ILE A 423 23.22 -7.16 -13.10
CA ILE A 423 24.29 -8.14 -12.89
C ILE A 423 25.64 -7.55 -13.30
N SER A 424 25.65 -6.59 -14.23
CA SER A 424 26.81 -5.77 -14.58
C SER A 424 26.43 -4.30 -14.83
N PHE A 425 27.41 -3.41 -14.62
CA PHE A 425 27.25 -1.96 -14.74
C PHE A 425 28.40 -1.33 -15.53
N THR A 426 28.06 -0.30 -16.31
CA THR A 426 29.01 0.65 -16.91
C THR A 426 28.76 2.03 -16.30
N GLU A 427 29.80 2.66 -15.76
CA GLU A 427 29.72 4.00 -15.18
C GLU A 427 29.93 5.08 -16.25
N LEU A 428 29.13 6.14 -16.20
CA LEU A 428 29.18 7.32 -17.05
C LEU A 428 29.68 8.53 -16.25
N SER A 429 30.94 8.50 -15.83
CA SER A 429 31.55 9.57 -15.01
C SER A 429 31.86 10.84 -15.82
N THR A 430 31.63 12.01 -15.23
CA THR A 430 32.25 13.29 -15.66
C THR A 430 33.60 13.48 -14.95
N GLN A 431 34.55 14.24 -15.52
CA GLN A 431 35.82 14.49 -14.81
C GLN A 431 35.59 15.43 -13.61
N ASP A 432 36.28 15.18 -12.50
CA ASP A 432 36.29 16.08 -11.33
C ASP A 432 36.78 17.49 -11.73
N ASP A 433 36.25 18.55 -11.08
CA ASP A 433 36.52 19.98 -11.37
C ASP A 433 36.06 20.52 -12.73
N SER A 434 35.22 19.76 -13.44
CA SER A 434 34.72 20.15 -14.75
C SER A 434 33.41 20.93 -14.65
N GLY A 435 33.30 22.02 -15.42
CA GLY A 435 32.21 22.98 -15.33
C GLY A 435 31.52 23.13 -16.67
N GLY A 436 30.28 22.67 -16.75
CA GLY A 436 29.49 22.70 -17.97
C GLY A 436 28.32 23.67 -17.91
N ALA A 437 27.87 24.13 -19.06
CA ALA A 437 26.63 24.85 -19.18
C ALA A 437 25.66 24.10 -20.10
N ALA A 438 24.38 24.39 -19.95
CA ALA A 438 23.36 23.96 -20.86
C ALA A 438 22.35 25.08 -21.10
N TYR A 439 21.77 25.15 -22.29
CA TYR A 439 20.64 26.02 -22.55
C TYR A 439 19.62 25.29 -23.42
N SER A 440 18.35 25.44 -23.10
CA SER A 440 17.22 24.80 -23.77
C SER A 440 16.19 25.85 -24.11
N ILE A 441 15.77 25.94 -25.35
CA ILE A 441 14.70 26.81 -25.81
C ILE A 441 13.68 25.90 -26.43
N GLU A 442 12.54 25.67 -25.80
CA GLU A 442 11.45 24.86 -26.34
C GLU A 442 10.21 25.71 -26.53
N GLY A 443 9.46 25.60 -27.60
CA GLY A 443 8.16 26.26 -27.67
C GLY A 443 7.21 25.55 -28.59
N ASP A 444 5.99 25.32 -28.13
CA ASP A 444 4.89 24.73 -28.87
C ASP A 444 3.73 25.72 -29.03
N VAL A 445 3.28 26.00 -30.24
CA VAL A 445 2.30 27.05 -30.51
C VAL A 445 1.18 26.54 -31.39
N ARG A 446 -0.03 26.43 -30.86
CA ARG A 446 -1.24 26.04 -31.58
C ARG A 446 -2.12 27.22 -32.01
N LEU A 447 -1.99 27.71 -33.25
CA LEU A 447 -2.83 28.81 -33.77
C LEU A 447 -4.14 28.34 -34.43
N PHE A 448 -5.26 28.97 -34.13
CA PHE A 448 -6.60 28.83 -34.72
C PHE A 448 -7.16 27.40 -34.68
N ASN A 449 -6.74 26.61 -33.69
CA ASN A 449 -6.94 25.15 -33.65
C ASN A 449 -6.50 24.45 -34.94
N ARG A 450 -5.50 25.01 -35.61
CA ARG A 450 -5.09 24.66 -36.97
C ARG A 450 -3.58 24.53 -37.08
N ALA A 451 -2.85 25.60 -36.80
CA ALA A 451 -1.40 25.56 -36.60
C ALA A 451 -1.04 24.93 -35.27
N GLY A 452 0.16 24.39 -35.16
CA GLY A 452 0.82 23.72 -34.06
C GLY A 452 2.31 23.73 -34.39
N LEU A 453 3.12 24.63 -33.84
CA LEU A 453 4.56 24.76 -34.13
C LEU A 453 5.34 24.40 -32.89
N ARG A 454 6.11 23.31 -32.87
CA ARG A 454 6.99 22.94 -31.77
C ARG A 454 8.47 23.10 -32.16
N GLY A 455 9.13 24.12 -31.65
CA GLY A 455 10.58 24.27 -31.70
C GLY A 455 11.27 23.79 -30.43
N TYR A 456 12.51 23.32 -30.54
CA TYR A 456 13.44 23.15 -29.46
C TYR A 456 14.87 23.52 -29.91
N TYR A 457 15.71 23.94 -28.97
CA TYR A 457 17.15 24.14 -29.15
C TYR A 457 17.82 23.89 -27.81
N LYS A 458 18.58 22.81 -27.70
CA LYS A 458 19.34 22.40 -26.54
C LYS A 458 20.82 22.48 -26.87
N TRP A 459 21.63 23.00 -25.98
CA TRP A 459 23.07 22.81 -26.03
C TRP A 459 23.45 22.34 -24.65
N ILE A 460 24.17 21.23 -24.59
CA ILE A 460 24.50 20.57 -23.33
C ILE A 460 25.99 20.27 -23.40
N ASP A 461 26.77 20.99 -22.61
CA ASP A 461 28.21 20.74 -22.49
C ASP A 461 28.47 19.28 -22.04
N LYS A 462 29.61 18.71 -22.44
CA LYS A 462 30.00 17.35 -22.02
C LYS A 462 30.26 17.25 -20.52
N GLU A 463 30.61 18.36 -19.88
CA GLU A 463 30.87 18.50 -18.45
C GLU A 463 29.62 18.98 -17.70
N PHE A 464 28.51 19.28 -18.40
CA PHE A 464 27.26 19.64 -17.75
C PHE A 464 26.60 18.40 -17.15
N SER A 465 26.26 18.46 -15.86
CA SER A 465 25.84 17.31 -15.08
C SER A 465 24.56 17.62 -14.30
N THR A 466 23.48 16.92 -14.66
CA THR A 466 22.25 16.80 -13.87
C THR A 466 21.64 15.42 -14.06
N SER A 467 20.80 14.98 -13.14
CA SER A 467 20.22 13.62 -13.12
C SER A 467 19.21 13.31 -14.23
N SER A 468 18.82 14.29 -15.04
CA SER A 468 17.75 14.16 -16.04
C SER A 468 18.22 14.08 -17.49
N ILE A 469 19.47 14.44 -17.76
CA ILE A 469 20.01 14.67 -19.11
C ILE A 469 21.35 13.96 -19.35
N SER A 470 21.74 13.04 -18.46
CA SER A 470 22.94 12.22 -18.59
C SER A 470 23.07 11.61 -20.00
N SER A 471 22.00 11.06 -20.56
CA SER A 471 21.98 10.48 -21.91
C SER A 471 22.13 11.47 -23.07
N GLN A 472 22.22 12.77 -22.80
CA GLN A 472 22.33 13.85 -23.79
C GLN A 472 23.58 14.74 -23.56
N GLN A 473 24.48 14.36 -22.65
CA GLN A 473 25.69 15.13 -22.36
C GLN A 473 26.62 15.23 -23.57
N GLY A 474 27.20 16.42 -23.75
CA GLY A 474 28.07 16.74 -24.88
C GLY A 474 27.31 16.69 -26.19
N LYS A 475 26.11 17.27 -26.20
CA LYS A 475 25.22 17.29 -27.35
C LYS A 475 24.60 18.67 -27.53
N GLU A 476 24.70 19.22 -28.72
CA GLU A 476 23.90 20.35 -29.16
C GLU A 476 22.78 19.84 -30.04
N MET A 477 21.53 20.07 -29.65
CA MET A 477 20.38 19.73 -30.46
C MET A 477 19.59 20.96 -30.87
N PHE A 478 19.21 21.07 -32.12
CA PHE A 478 18.17 22.02 -32.55
C PHE A 478 17.00 21.21 -33.09
N GLY A 479 15.79 21.75 -33.14
CA GLY A 479 14.61 20.95 -33.44
C GLY A 479 13.35 21.74 -33.69
N VAL A 480 13.10 22.21 -34.91
CA VAL A 480 11.86 22.95 -35.23
C VAL A 480 10.89 22.11 -36.02
N SER A 481 9.88 21.61 -35.31
CA SER A 481 8.72 20.99 -35.89
C SER A 481 7.50 21.91 -35.96
N GLY A 482 6.62 21.61 -36.90
CA GLY A 482 5.39 22.32 -37.12
C GLY A 482 4.32 21.37 -37.59
N VAL A 483 3.07 21.82 -37.54
CA VAL A 483 1.83 21.15 -37.91
C VAL A 483 0.85 22.26 -38.23
N TYR A 484 0.47 22.48 -39.48
CA TYR A 484 -0.31 23.64 -39.89
C TYR A 484 -1.54 23.25 -40.69
N ASP A 485 -2.71 23.38 -40.08
CA ASP A 485 -3.98 23.11 -40.72
C ASP A 485 -4.39 24.30 -41.63
N LEU A 486 -3.75 24.46 -42.80
CA LEU A 486 -4.12 25.43 -43.86
C LEU A 486 -5.63 25.52 -44.09
N SER A 487 -6.34 24.41 -43.94
CA SER A 487 -7.79 24.35 -43.92
C SER A 487 -8.22 23.21 -43.00
N SER A 488 -9.52 23.07 -42.72
CA SER A 488 -10.05 21.89 -42.00
C SER A 488 -9.77 20.53 -42.67
N ARG A 489 -9.05 20.55 -43.79
CA ARG A 489 -8.69 19.41 -44.61
C ARG A 489 -7.19 19.30 -44.83
N THR A 490 -6.40 20.33 -44.56
CA THR A 490 -5.01 20.37 -45.01
C THR A 490 -4.14 20.68 -43.83
N GLN A 491 -3.30 19.73 -43.39
CA GLN A 491 -2.34 19.84 -42.30
C GLN A 491 -0.92 19.72 -42.82
N VAL A 492 -0.04 20.69 -42.58
CA VAL A 492 1.36 20.62 -43.00
C VAL A 492 2.24 20.51 -41.77
N ARG A 493 2.85 19.36 -41.55
CA ARG A 493 3.95 19.26 -40.60
C ARG A 493 5.27 19.68 -41.22
N ALA A 494 6.16 20.17 -40.39
CA ALA A 494 7.56 20.32 -40.75
C ALA A 494 8.37 19.99 -39.50
N GLY A 495 9.68 20.02 -39.62
CA GLY A 495 10.65 19.45 -38.71
C GLY A 495 12.02 19.90 -39.15
N PHE A 496 12.92 20.13 -38.22
CA PHE A 496 14.30 20.41 -38.54
C PHE A 496 15.08 20.23 -37.28
N ASP A 497 15.67 19.06 -37.15
CA ASP A 497 16.45 18.65 -36.01
C ASP A 497 17.94 18.71 -36.35
N VAL A 498 18.78 19.08 -35.42
CA VAL A 498 20.24 19.02 -35.50
C VAL A 498 20.69 18.38 -34.20
N GLN A 499 21.79 17.64 -34.21
CA GLN A 499 22.40 16.92 -33.11
C GLN A 499 23.92 16.97 -33.33
N ASN A 500 24.62 17.96 -32.80
CA ASN A 500 26.08 18.01 -32.80
C ASN A 500 26.60 17.32 -31.55
N LEU A 501 27.58 16.44 -31.71
CA LEU A 501 28.40 15.91 -30.63
C LEU A 501 29.43 16.98 -30.26
N LEU A 502 29.47 17.35 -28.99
CA LEU A 502 30.39 18.35 -28.45
C LEU A 502 31.52 17.61 -27.72
N ASP A 503 32.76 17.82 -28.15
CA ASP A 503 33.96 17.24 -27.51
C ASP A 503 33.86 15.73 -27.25
N GLN A 504 33.37 14.99 -28.25
CA GLN A 504 33.09 13.56 -28.19
C GLN A 504 31.90 13.18 -27.28
N GLY A 505 31.38 14.04 -26.41
CA GLY A 505 30.29 13.69 -25.49
C GLY A 505 30.56 12.45 -24.63
N ASN A 506 29.55 11.94 -23.93
CA ASN A 506 29.69 10.68 -23.20
C ASN A 506 29.46 9.45 -24.11
N LEU A 507 29.82 8.26 -23.62
CA LEU A 507 29.75 7.01 -24.40
C LEU A 507 28.33 6.70 -24.93
N GLN A 508 27.29 7.03 -24.17
CA GLN A 508 25.90 6.85 -24.57
C GLN A 508 25.51 7.79 -25.72
N THR A 509 25.91 9.06 -25.64
CA THR A 509 25.72 10.05 -26.71
C THR A 509 26.49 9.67 -27.99
N GLN A 510 27.72 9.17 -27.84
CA GLN A 510 28.55 8.70 -28.97
C GLN A 510 27.88 7.56 -29.73
N LEU A 511 27.40 6.54 -29.01
CA LEU A 511 26.71 5.39 -29.61
C LEU A 511 25.40 5.79 -30.30
N GLN A 512 24.70 6.79 -29.77
CA GLN A 512 23.44 7.24 -30.34
C GLN A 512 23.63 8.10 -31.59
N VAL A 513 24.53 9.09 -31.54
CA VAL A 513 24.73 10.04 -32.65
C VAL A 513 25.55 9.41 -33.76
N GLY A 514 26.59 8.63 -33.43
CA GLY A 514 27.48 7.93 -34.37
C GLY A 514 28.33 8.81 -35.30
N ALA A 515 28.25 10.14 -35.14
CA ALA A 515 28.99 11.15 -35.90
C ALA A 515 29.21 12.40 -35.03
N GLU A 516 30.10 13.32 -35.45
CA GLU A 516 30.28 14.60 -34.74
C GLU A 516 29.09 15.55 -34.92
N LYS A 517 28.29 15.38 -35.96
CA LYS A 517 27.05 16.14 -36.15
C LYS A 517 26.08 15.35 -36.99
N SER A 518 24.79 15.47 -36.67
CA SER A 518 23.67 14.96 -37.46
C SER A 518 22.58 16.02 -37.56
N THR A 519 22.27 16.46 -38.77
CA THR A 519 21.09 17.28 -39.07
C THR A 519 19.98 16.37 -39.58
N THR A 520 18.72 16.72 -39.40
CA THR A 520 17.50 16.01 -39.80
C THR A 520 16.39 17.03 -40.07
N THR A 521 16.36 17.60 -41.26
CA THR A 521 15.22 18.40 -41.76
C THR A 521 14.06 17.48 -42.07
N TYR A 522 12.80 17.81 -41.76
CA TYR A 522 11.65 17.19 -42.40
C TYR A 522 10.48 18.16 -42.73
N LEU A 523 9.73 17.89 -43.80
CA LEU A 523 8.56 18.68 -44.24
C LEU A 523 7.47 17.76 -44.73
N GLN A 524 6.40 17.63 -43.95
CA GLN A 524 5.27 16.78 -44.26
C GLN A 524 4.00 17.56 -44.64
N VAL A 525 3.45 17.42 -45.84
CA VAL A 525 2.23 18.15 -46.28
C VAL A 525 1.05 17.21 -46.44
N MET A 526 0.09 17.23 -45.50
CA MET A 526 -1.19 16.55 -45.60
C MET A 526 -2.30 17.46 -46.17
N HIS A 527 -3.06 17.02 -47.17
CA HIS A 527 -4.09 17.83 -47.82
C HIS A 527 -5.32 17.02 -48.25
N GLN A 528 -6.52 17.42 -47.82
CA GLN A 528 -7.78 16.72 -48.09
C GLN A 528 -8.70 17.47 -49.07
N ILE A 529 -9.16 16.81 -50.14
CA ILE A 529 -10.10 17.33 -51.14
C ILE A 529 -11.24 16.35 -51.28
N ARG A 530 -12.30 16.60 -50.48
CA ARG A 530 -13.45 15.70 -50.30
C ARG A 530 -13.01 14.33 -49.79
N LYS A 531 -12.55 13.50 -50.71
CA LYS A 531 -12.18 12.11 -50.53
C LYS A 531 -10.68 11.87 -50.72
N LEU A 532 -9.96 12.72 -51.45
CA LEU A 532 -8.51 12.60 -51.62
C LEU A 532 -7.78 13.21 -50.42
N LYS A 533 -6.96 12.48 -49.67
CA LYS A 533 -5.86 13.00 -48.85
C LYS A 533 -4.56 12.91 -49.65
N LEU A 534 -3.62 13.82 -49.48
CA LEU A 534 -2.29 13.76 -50.08
C LEU A 534 -1.31 14.09 -48.96
N THR A 535 -0.25 13.32 -48.76
CA THR A 535 0.77 13.50 -47.72
C THR A 535 2.17 13.58 -48.36
N GLY A 536 2.75 14.74 -48.60
CA GLY A 536 4.20 14.82 -48.85
C GLY A 536 4.99 14.63 -47.56
N GLU A 537 6.21 14.12 -47.58
CA GLU A 537 7.23 14.23 -46.54
C GLU A 537 8.62 14.35 -47.17
N TYR A 538 9.30 15.47 -47.06
CA TYR A 538 10.72 15.54 -47.34
C TYR A 538 11.48 15.34 -46.02
N ARG A 539 12.61 14.64 -45.99
CA ARG A 539 13.55 14.59 -44.88
C ARG A 539 14.98 14.67 -45.40
N ARG A 540 15.81 15.54 -44.83
CA ARG A 540 17.24 15.64 -45.15
C ARG A 540 18.03 15.42 -43.89
N GLN A 541 18.76 14.32 -43.82
CA GLN A 541 19.73 14.06 -42.79
C GLN A 541 21.14 14.35 -43.30
N GLU A 542 21.96 15.01 -42.51
CA GLU A 542 23.35 15.29 -42.88
C GLU A 542 24.21 14.93 -41.70
N VAL A 543 25.17 14.01 -41.86
CA VAL A 543 26.14 13.74 -40.82
C VAL A 543 27.49 14.32 -41.17
N GLU A 544 28.16 14.96 -40.23
CA GLU A 544 29.52 15.47 -40.42
C GLU A 544 30.46 14.68 -39.49
N GLN A 545 31.59 14.22 -40.04
CA GLN A 545 32.66 13.48 -39.34
C GLN A 545 32.15 12.22 -38.60
N GLU A 546 31.77 11.19 -39.37
CA GLU A 546 31.39 9.88 -38.85
C GLU A 546 32.52 9.22 -38.04
N ASP A 547 32.18 8.57 -36.92
CA ASP A 547 33.12 7.77 -36.14
C ASP A 547 32.84 6.28 -36.32
N ALA A 548 33.67 5.61 -37.11
CA ALA A 548 33.53 4.18 -37.42
C ALA A 548 33.64 3.25 -36.19
N ARG A 549 34.04 3.76 -35.01
CA ARG A 549 34.01 3.00 -33.75
C ARG A 549 32.61 2.96 -33.12
N PHE A 550 31.71 3.82 -33.56
CA PHE A 550 30.37 4.05 -33.01
C PHE A 550 29.33 4.17 -34.14
N GLU A 551 29.28 3.22 -35.08
CA GLU A 551 28.27 3.23 -36.16
C GLU A 551 26.84 3.25 -35.61
N SER A 552 26.06 4.28 -35.96
CA SER A 552 24.64 4.41 -35.64
C SER A 552 23.78 4.03 -36.84
N GLU A 553 22.84 3.12 -36.65
CA GLU A 553 21.92 2.69 -37.73
C GLU A 553 20.84 3.73 -38.05
N ASN A 554 20.63 4.71 -37.17
CA ASN A 554 19.54 5.69 -37.26
C ASN A 554 19.99 7.09 -37.67
N ASN A 555 21.30 7.36 -37.69
CA ASN A 555 21.90 8.67 -37.99
C ASN A 555 23.00 8.55 -39.06
N GLN A 556 22.63 8.64 -40.34
CA GLN A 556 23.53 8.60 -41.51
C GLN A 556 23.15 9.69 -42.53
N GLU A 557 24.11 10.16 -43.34
CA GLU A 557 23.90 11.23 -44.34
C GLU A 557 22.88 10.77 -45.39
N SER A 558 21.81 11.54 -45.58
CA SER A 558 20.74 11.20 -46.53
C SER A 558 19.80 12.37 -46.85
N ASP A 559 19.76 12.85 -48.10
CA ASP A 559 18.73 13.80 -48.53
C ASP A 559 17.55 13.06 -49.17
N THR A 560 16.30 13.23 -48.71
CA THR A 560 15.19 12.29 -49.02
C THR A 560 13.82 12.95 -49.21
N VAL A 561 13.24 12.96 -50.42
CA VAL A 561 11.88 13.48 -50.71
C VAL A 561 10.87 12.36 -50.90
N ALA A 562 9.92 12.23 -49.98
CA ALA A 562 8.71 11.42 -50.12
C ALA A 562 7.46 12.25 -50.50
N LEU A 563 6.63 11.70 -51.38
CA LEU A 563 5.28 12.15 -51.68
C LEU A 563 4.31 11.01 -51.46
N ARG A 564 3.11 11.25 -50.95
CA ARG A 564 2.04 10.26 -50.82
C ARG A 564 0.71 10.85 -51.25
N ALA A 565 -0.12 10.06 -51.92
CA ALA A 565 -1.51 10.34 -52.23
C ALA A 565 -2.37 9.26 -51.59
N ASP A 566 -3.56 9.57 -51.07
CA ASP A 566 -4.56 8.64 -50.52
C ASP A 566 -5.98 9.03 -51.00
N TYR A 567 -6.57 8.39 -52.01
CA TYR A 567 -7.87 8.72 -52.60
C TYR A 567 -9.01 7.86 -52.08
N ALA A 568 -9.96 8.45 -51.34
CA ALA A 568 -11.23 7.78 -51.07
C ALA A 568 -12.08 7.71 -52.35
N VAL A 569 -12.27 6.53 -52.88
CA VAL A 569 -13.11 6.30 -54.06
C VAL A 569 -14.58 6.33 -53.60
N ASN A 570 -14.89 5.72 -52.46
CA ASN A 570 -16.22 5.63 -51.85
C ASN A 570 -16.11 5.31 -50.35
N GLU A 571 -17.23 5.11 -49.65
CA GLU A 571 -17.26 4.84 -48.19
C GLU A 571 -16.57 3.54 -47.77
N LYS A 572 -16.11 2.76 -48.76
CA LYS A 572 -15.50 1.47 -48.55
C LYS A 572 -14.13 1.34 -49.18
N LEU A 573 -13.61 2.31 -49.92
CA LEU A 573 -12.38 2.11 -50.69
C LEU A 573 -11.59 3.40 -50.76
N ASP A 574 -10.31 3.27 -50.47
CA ASP A 574 -9.26 4.25 -50.38
C ASP A 574 -8.03 3.70 -51.14
N VAL A 575 -7.23 4.56 -51.78
CA VAL A 575 -6.10 4.12 -52.63
C VAL A 575 -4.92 5.04 -52.48
N SER A 576 -3.69 4.55 -52.28
CA SER A 576 -2.50 5.37 -52.10
C SER A 576 -1.36 5.20 -53.10
N LEU A 577 -0.51 6.22 -53.25
CA LEU A 577 0.71 6.17 -54.06
C LEU A 577 1.74 7.05 -53.37
N GLN A 578 2.88 6.49 -52.96
CA GLN A 578 4.02 7.20 -52.41
C GLN A 578 5.30 7.15 -53.29
N GLN A 579 6.16 8.15 -53.24
CA GLN A 579 7.42 8.21 -53.98
C GLN A 579 8.42 9.00 -53.15
N GLN A 580 9.38 8.30 -52.58
CA GLN A 580 10.65 8.75 -52.02
C GLN A 580 11.72 8.90 -53.13
N VAL A 581 12.59 9.90 -53.05
CA VAL A 581 13.78 10.08 -53.89
C VAL A 581 14.86 10.65 -52.99
N GLY A 582 16.02 10.01 -52.87
CA GLY A 582 17.10 10.52 -52.02
C GLY A 582 18.50 10.17 -52.50
N ASP A 583 19.50 10.88 -51.97
CA ASP A 583 20.88 10.94 -52.48
C ASP A 583 21.52 9.55 -52.64
N ASP A 584 21.40 8.71 -51.60
CA ASP A 584 21.77 7.30 -51.68
C ASP A 584 20.54 6.39 -51.86
N ASN A 585 19.33 6.87 -51.50
CA ASN A 585 18.13 6.03 -51.45
C ASN A 585 16.83 6.63 -52.06
N THR A 586 16.48 6.18 -53.28
CA THR A 586 15.35 6.66 -54.10
C THR A 586 14.23 5.64 -54.26
N GLN A 587 13.11 5.75 -53.50
CA GLN A 587 12.08 4.71 -53.37
C GLN A 587 10.64 5.00 -53.89
N THR A 588 9.99 4.12 -54.67
CA THR A 588 8.62 4.34 -55.20
C THR A 588 7.56 3.40 -54.59
N THR A 589 6.66 3.89 -53.74
CA THR A 589 5.58 3.17 -53.02
C THR A 589 4.18 3.25 -53.69
N LEU A 590 3.35 2.21 -53.76
CA LEU A 590 1.99 2.27 -54.33
C LEU A 590 1.02 1.41 -53.52
N GLY A 591 0.05 2.01 -52.82
CA GLY A 591 -0.84 1.31 -51.88
C GLY A 591 -2.34 1.45 -52.09
N ALA A 592 -3.15 0.72 -51.34
CA ALA A 592 -4.61 0.76 -51.39
C ALA A 592 -5.24 0.22 -50.11
N GLU A 593 -6.33 0.85 -49.65
CA GLU A 593 -7.07 0.47 -48.45
C GLU A 593 -8.57 0.30 -48.73
N TYR A 594 -9.15 -0.89 -48.48
CA TYR A 594 -10.56 -1.20 -48.70
C TYR A 594 -11.25 -1.53 -47.36
N ARG A 595 -12.28 -0.77 -46.98
CA ARG A 595 -13.11 -0.87 -45.75
C ARG A 595 -14.55 -1.28 -46.03
N PRO A 596 -14.88 -2.57 -46.06
CA PRO A 596 -16.22 -3.00 -46.47
C PRO A 596 -17.33 -2.64 -45.47
N ASN A 597 -17.01 -2.42 -44.17
CA ASN A 597 -17.89 -2.07 -43.04
C ASN A 597 -17.09 -1.60 -41.79
N GLU A 598 -17.74 -1.15 -40.70
CA GLU A 598 -17.08 -0.62 -39.47
C GLU A 598 -16.16 -1.62 -38.75
N GLN A 599 -16.29 -2.91 -39.06
CA GLN A 599 -15.59 -4.03 -38.43
C GLN A 599 -14.36 -4.49 -39.22
N LEU A 600 -14.16 -4.10 -40.49
CA LEU A 600 -13.14 -4.72 -41.36
C LEU A 600 -12.44 -3.68 -42.24
N ALA A 601 -11.11 -3.78 -42.29
CA ALA A 601 -10.23 -2.95 -43.11
C ALA A 601 -9.10 -3.78 -43.73
N LEU A 602 -8.77 -3.52 -45.00
CA LEU A 602 -7.78 -4.26 -45.79
C LEU A 602 -6.82 -3.27 -46.42
N ARG A 603 -5.52 -3.56 -46.45
CA ARG A 603 -4.43 -2.65 -46.89
C ARG A 603 -3.36 -3.36 -47.72
N VAL A 604 -2.74 -2.62 -48.62
CA VAL A 604 -1.76 -3.10 -49.61
C VAL A 604 -0.82 -1.93 -49.95
N SER A 605 0.47 -2.15 -50.22
CA SER A 605 1.44 -1.11 -50.64
C SER A 605 2.76 -1.67 -51.20
N GLU A 606 3.40 -1.02 -52.17
CA GLU A 606 4.61 -1.55 -52.84
C GLU A 606 5.63 -0.48 -53.25
N THR A 607 6.85 -0.54 -52.72
CA THR A 607 7.97 0.43 -52.65
C THR A 607 9.22 0.02 -53.47
N VAL A 608 9.89 0.93 -54.19
CA VAL A 608 11.02 0.59 -55.11
C VAL A 608 12.17 1.62 -55.08
N GLY A 609 13.25 1.33 -54.33
CA GLY A 609 14.46 2.12 -53.98
C GLY A 609 15.68 2.09 -54.91
N SER A 610 16.61 3.06 -54.81
CA SER A 610 17.98 2.95 -55.36
C SER A 610 18.86 2.03 -54.52
N ASP A 611 18.61 1.97 -53.21
CA ASP A 611 19.13 0.87 -52.41
C ASP A 611 18.30 -0.39 -52.68
N GLY A 612 16.98 -0.30 -52.72
CA GLY A 612 16.16 -1.30 -53.39
C GLY A 612 14.71 -1.38 -52.92
N THR A 613 14.07 -2.52 -53.14
CA THR A 613 12.60 -2.67 -53.17
C THR A 613 11.97 -3.16 -51.87
N ALA A 614 10.86 -2.56 -51.46
CA ALA A 614 10.06 -2.98 -50.32
C ALA A 614 8.58 -3.19 -50.68
N THR A 615 7.84 -4.10 -50.04
CA THR A 615 6.44 -4.37 -50.37
C THR A 615 5.68 -4.75 -49.13
N GLN A 616 4.53 -4.15 -48.88
CA GLN A 616 3.78 -4.28 -47.65
C GLN A 616 2.30 -4.62 -47.86
N LEU A 617 1.73 -5.52 -47.07
CA LEU A 617 0.35 -5.98 -47.14
C LEU A 617 -0.22 -6.07 -45.72
N GLY A 618 -1.37 -5.45 -45.46
CA GLY A 618 -1.97 -5.41 -44.13
C GLY A 618 -3.45 -5.77 -44.12
N ILE A 619 -3.93 -6.39 -43.06
CA ILE A 619 -5.32 -6.80 -42.90
C ILE A 619 -5.73 -6.63 -41.44
N THR A 620 -6.88 -6.01 -41.22
CA THR A 620 -7.39 -5.82 -39.86
C THR A 620 -8.89 -6.07 -39.80
N ASN A 621 -9.31 -6.86 -38.82
CA ASN A 621 -10.66 -7.35 -38.73
C ASN A 621 -11.12 -7.45 -37.29
N ARG A 622 -12.02 -6.54 -36.92
CA ARG A 622 -12.74 -6.46 -35.67
C ARG A 622 -14.04 -7.27 -35.75
N ILE A 623 -13.94 -8.61 -35.81
CA ILE A 623 -15.02 -9.47 -36.32
C ILE A 623 -16.31 -9.36 -35.49
N ASN A 624 -16.24 -9.22 -34.17
CA ASN A 624 -17.39 -8.99 -33.29
C ASN A 624 -16.92 -8.29 -31.98
N ASP A 625 -17.78 -7.89 -31.01
CA ASP A 625 -17.41 -7.29 -29.66
C ASP A 625 -16.40 -8.15 -28.83
N ARG A 626 -15.89 -9.24 -29.41
CA ARG A 626 -15.33 -10.43 -28.80
C ARG A 626 -14.10 -10.99 -29.57
N VAL A 627 -13.89 -10.69 -30.85
CA VAL A 627 -12.88 -11.32 -31.74
C VAL A 627 -12.22 -10.27 -32.62
N ASP A 628 -10.89 -10.15 -32.53
CA ASP A 628 -10.07 -9.24 -33.36
C ASP A 628 -8.83 -9.92 -33.94
N ILE A 629 -8.68 -9.78 -35.26
CA ILE A 629 -7.64 -10.38 -36.08
C ILE A 629 -6.90 -9.30 -36.86
N SER A 630 -5.59 -9.28 -36.71
CA SER A 630 -4.65 -8.38 -37.38
C SER A 630 -3.53 -9.16 -38.06
N GLY A 631 -2.96 -8.59 -39.11
CA GLY A 631 -1.94 -9.25 -39.89
C GLY A 631 -1.29 -8.32 -40.88
N ASP A 632 0.04 -8.27 -40.86
CA ASP A 632 0.86 -7.29 -41.54
C ASP A 632 2.12 -7.97 -42.08
N TYR A 633 2.51 -7.68 -43.30
CA TYR A 633 3.62 -8.36 -43.98
C TYR A 633 4.41 -7.33 -44.76
N THR A 634 5.72 -7.25 -44.55
CA THR A 634 6.62 -6.23 -45.09
C THR A 634 7.86 -6.91 -45.66
N LEU A 635 8.18 -6.64 -46.91
CA LEU A 635 9.35 -7.08 -47.63
C LEU A 635 10.21 -5.85 -47.90
N THR A 636 11.52 -5.98 -48.01
CA THR A 636 12.49 -4.88 -48.17
C THR A 636 13.76 -5.44 -48.82
N ASN A 637 14.53 -4.61 -49.53
CA ASN A 637 15.67 -5.07 -50.33
C ASN A 637 16.56 -3.87 -50.55
N THR A 638 17.80 -3.88 -50.09
CA THR A 638 18.70 -2.71 -50.17
C THR A 638 20.08 -3.08 -50.73
N SER A 639 20.80 -2.11 -51.29
CA SER A 639 21.97 -2.29 -52.19
C SER A 639 23.24 -2.63 -51.40
N GLU A 640 23.39 -2.11 -50.18
CA GLU A 640 24.46 -2.40 -49.22
C GLU A 640 24.12 -3.49 -48.20
N LYS A 641 22.90 -3.48 -47.60
CA LYS A 641 22.47 -4.45 -46.56
C LYS A 641 21.73 -5.72 -47.09
N GLY A 642 21.31 -5.80 -48.36
CA GLY A 642 20.61 -6.95 -48.96
C GLY A 642 19.09 -7.04 -48.68
N VAL A 643 18.41 -8.13 -49.09
CA VAL A 643 16.96 -8.36 -48.88
C VAL A 643 16.61 -8.55 -47.40
N GLY A 644 15.75 -7.69 -46.85
CA GLY A 644 15.15 -7.81 -45.51
C GLY A 644 13.65 -8.14 -45.56
N GLN A 645 13.11 -8.86 -44.59
CA GLN A 645 11.68 -9.22 -44.58
C GLN A 645 11.18 -9.28 -43.15
N VAL A 646 10.04 -8.64 -42.88
CA VAL A 646 9.31 -8.75 -41.62
C VAL A 646 7.84 -9.09 -41.86
N ALA A 647 7.44 -10.26 -41.41
CA ALA A 647 6.06 -10.75 -41.49
C ALA A 647 5.50 -10.88 -40.09
N SER A 648 4.27 -10.41 -39.83
CA SER A 648 3.54 -10.66 -38.59
C SER A 648 2.05 -10.95 -38.81
N LEU A 649 1.50 -11.96 -38.13
CA LEU A 649 0.08 -12.29 -38.16
C LEU A 649 -0.40 -12.55 -36.76
N SER A 650 -1.29 -11.70 -36.23
CA SER A 650 -1.80 -11.75 -34.86
C SER A 650 -3.33 -11.84 -34.88
N ALA A 651 -3.84 -13.05 -34.69
CA ALA A 651 -5.27 -13.31 -34.63
C ALA A 651 -5.69 -13.60 -33.18
N SER A 652 -6.76 -13.00 -32.71
CA SER A 652 -7.39 -13.32 -31.42
C SER A 652 -8.89 -13.46 -31.59
N ALA A 653 -9.49 -14.49 -31.00
CA ALA A 653 -10.89 -14.77 -31.23
C ALA A 653 -11.57 -15.32 -30.00
N GLU A 654 -12.52 -14.62 -29.37
CA GLU A 654 -13.55 -15.27 -28.53
C GLU A 654 -14.50 -16.06 -29.43
N VAL A 655 -14.10 -17.30 -29.67
CA VAL A 655 -14.75 -18.29 -30.52
C VAL A 655 -16.20 -18.55 -30.11
N ASP A 656 -16.46 -18.67 -28.83
CA ASP A 656 -17.82 -18.78 -28.34
C ASP A 656 -17.93 -18.08 -27.00
N GLU A 657 -19.14 -18.06 -26.46
CA GLU A 657 -19.41 -17.43 -25.16
C GLU A 657 -18.51 -17.97 -24.03
N LYS A 658 -17.80 -19.06 -24.31
CA LYS A 658 -17.02 -19.87 -23.42
C LYS A 658 -15.52 -20.01 -23.86
N THR A 659 -15.16 -19.89 -25.15
CA THR A 659 -13.85 -20.26 -25.76
C THR A 659 -13.17 -19.08 -26.43
N LYS A 660 -11.86 -18.85 -26.24
CA LYS A 660 -11.03 -17.87 -26.94
C LYS A 660 -9.78 -18.50 -27.57
N ALA A 661 -9.29 -18.09 -28.72
CA ALA A 661 -8.06 -18.63 -29.29
C ALA A 661 -7.19 -17.53 -29.88
N THR A 662 -5.89 -17.75 -29.93
CA THR A 662 -4.90 -16.75 -30.35
C THR A 662 -3.76 -17.37 -31.12
N ALA A 663 -3.42 -16.84 -32.29
CA ALA A 663 -2.24 -17.27 -33.03
C ALA A 663 -1.43 -16.05 -33.45
N THR A 664 -0.15 -16.03 -33.09
CA THR A 664 0.77 -14.95 -33.41
C THR A 664 2.06 -15.47 -34.02
N VAL A 665 2.32 -15.19 -35.28
CA VAL A 665 3.60 -15.51 -35.93
C VAL A 665 4.26 -14.23 -36.35
N ALA A 666 5.53 -13.99 -36.03
CA ALA A 666 6.30 -13.03 -36.79
C ALA A 666 7.81 -13.27 -36.87
N GLY A 667 8.36 -13.15 -38.07
CA GLY A 667 9.80 -13.23 -38.32
C GLY A 667 10.33 -11.99 -38.99
N SER A 668 11.51 -11.57 -38.58
CA SER A 668 12.30 -10.47 -39.11
C SER A 668 13.65 -10.97 -39.64
N SER A 669 14.24 -10.22 -40.55
CA SER A 669 15.59 -10.47 -41.02
C SER A 669 16.67 -9.90 -40.10
N ASP A 670 16.58 -10.06 -38.78
CA ASP A 670 17.79 -10.31 -37.98
C ASP A 670 18.28 -11.76 -38.18
N HIS A 671 17.82 -12.42 -39.26
CA HIS A 671 17.53 -13.86 -39.30
C HIS A 671 16.63 -14.33 -38.15
N THR A 672 15.97 -13.44 -37.38
CA THR A 672 15.12 -13.79 -36.23
C THR A 672 13.66 -14.04 -36.59
N SER A 673 13.25 -15.30 -36.66
CA SER A 673 11.90 -15.77 -36.99
C SER A 673 11.16 -16.26 -35.76
N THR A 674 9.95 -15.77 -35.46
CA THR A 674 9.14 -16.18 -34.31
C THR A 674 7.77 -16.66 -34.77
N MET A 675 7.23 -17.68 -34.11
CA MET A 675 5.97 -18.34 -34.44
C MET A 675 5.30 -18.71 -33.12
N SER A 676 4.01 -18.49 -32.96
CA SER A 676 3.28 -18.85 -31.74
C SER A 676 1.79 -19.04 -31.99
N PHE A 677 1.20 -19.95 -31.24
CA PHE A 677 -0.17 -20.42 -31.41
C PHE A 677 -0.75 -20.69 -30.04
N GLY A 678 -2.05 -20.59 -29.89
CA GLY A 678 -2.72 -20.45 -28.61
C GLY A 678 -4.23 -20.62 -28.71
N THR A 679 -4.82 -21.17 -27.67
CA THR A 679 -6.21 -21.66 -27.69
C THR A 679 -6.70 -21.71 -26.25
N GLU A 680 -7.97 -21.45 -25.96
CA GLU A 680 -8.56 -21.29 -24.62
C GLU A 680 -10.07 -21.59 -24.70
N ARG A 681 -10.65 -22.36 -23.77
CA ARG A 681 -11.95 -23.03 -24.05
C ARG A 681 -12.79 -23.41 -22.84
N LYS A 682 -13.84 -22.65 -22.47
CA LYS A 682 -14.81 -22.98 -21.39
C LYS A 682 -15.69 -24.21 -21.74
N MET A 683 -15.24 -25.40 -21.37
CA MET A 683 -16.00 -26.65 -21.42
C MET A 683 -17.31 -26.66 -20.59
N SER A 684 -17.45 -25.80 -19.57
CA SER A 684 -18.72 -25.57 -18.86
C SER A 684 -18.74 -24.16 -18.28
N GLU A 685 -19.82 -23.72 -17.62
CA GLU A 685 -19.77 -22.44 -16.87
C GLU A 685 -18.59 -22.40 -15.89
N ASP A 686 -18.24 -23.61 -15.44
CA ASP A 686 -17.26 -23.83 -14.42
C ASP A 686 -16.00 -24.54 -14.93
N LEU A 687 -15.72 -24.67 -16.23
CA LEU A 687 -14.51 -25.38 -16.75
C LEU A 687 -14.05 -24.80 -18.06
N THR A 688 -12.74 -24.70 -18.29
CA THR A 688 -11.98 -24.06 -19.38
C THR A 688 -10.74 -24.88 -19.76
N VAL A 689 -10.19 -24.76 -20.98
CA VAL A 689 -9.02 -25.53 -21.50
C VAL A 689 -8.21 -24.64 -22.43
N LYS A 690 -6.92 -24.37 -22.15
CA LYS A 690 -6.04 -23.61 -23.04
C LYS A 690 -4.96 -24.46 -23.70
N THR A 691 -4.36 -24.11 -24.84
CA THR A 691 -3.31 -24.87 -25.54
C THR A 691 -2.48 -23.97 -26.44
N ASP A 692 -1.17 -23.93 -26.27
CA ASP A 692 -0.26 -22.96 -26.88
C ASP A 692 0.99 -23.64 -27.48
N ARG A 693 1.64 -23.11 -28.54
CA ARG A 693 2.82 -23.71 -29.21
C ARG A 693 3.64 -22.64 -29.91
N SER A 694 4.94 -22.55 -29.73
CA SER A 694 5.83 -21.52 -30.29
C SER A 694 7.11 -22.04 -30.94
N PHE A 695 7.73 -21.29 -31.85
CA PHE A 695 8.95 -21.64 -32.58
C PHE A 695 9.71 -20.35 -32.88
N VAL A 696 10.98 -20.23 -32.51
CA VAL A 696 11.78 -19.00 -32.60
C VAL A 696 13.16 -19.33 -33.18
N GLN A 697 13.73 -18.56 -34.09
CA GLN A 697 15.04 -18.84 -34.69
C GLN A 697 15.74 -17.53 -35.03
N SER A 698 16.75 -17.09 -34.27
CA SER A 698 17.67 -15.97 -34.53
C SER A 698 19.02 -16.42 -35.11
N LYS A 699 19.81 -15.44 -35.56
CA LYS A 699 21.13 -15.59 -36.19
C LYS A 699 22.03 -16.61 -35.48
N ASP A 700 22.02 -16.54 -34.15
CA ASP A 700 22.89 -17.33 -33.28
C ASP A 700 22.07 -18.14 -32.26
N GLN A 701 20.75 -18.33 -32.46
CA GLN A 701 19.85 -19.09 -31.56
C GLN A 701 18.64 -19.73 -32.25
N THR A 702 18.20 -20.94 -31.88
CA THR A 702 17.00 -21.58 -32.42
C THR A 702 16.15 -22.24 -31.34
N THR A 703 15.02 -21.66 -30.96
CA THR A 703 14.09 -22.11 -29.91
C THR A 703 12.75 -22.68 -30.43
N THR A 704 12.07 -23.56 -29.72
CA THR A 704 10.85 -24.27 -30.18
C THR A 704 10.04 -24.74 -28.99
N GLY A 705 8.90 -24.14 -28.65
CA GLY A 705 8.01 -24.39 -27.52
C GLY A 705 6.62 -24.99 -27.84
N GLU A 706 6.00 -25.67 -26.89
CA GLU A 706 4.67 -26.30 -26.94
C GLU A 706 4.04 -26.16 -25.54
N ASN A 707 2.73 -26.13 -25.36
CA ASN A 707 2.01 -25.76 -24.12
C ASN A 707 0.49 -26.14 -24.15
N PHE A 708 -0.13 -26.48 -23.01
CA PHE A 708 -1.46 -27.14 -22.92
C PHE A 708 -2.10 -27.02 -21.53
N SER A 709 -3.01 -26.06 -21.35
CA SER A 709 -3.68 -25.59 -20.12
C SER A 709 -5.13 -26.09 -19.88
N LEU A 710 -5.63 -26.12 -18.64
CA LEU A 710 -6.97 -26.67 -18.29
C LEU A 710 -7.61 -25.96 -17.08
N VAL A 711 -8.49 -25.00 -17.33
CA VAL A 711 -8.93 -23.96 -16.39
C VAL A 711 -10.32 -24.14 -15.75
N LYS A 712 -10.50 -24.59 -14.49
CA LYS A 712 -11.84 -24.88 -13.89
C LYS A 712 -12.45 -23.79 -12.97
N ASN A 713 -13.58 -23.16 -13.34
CA ASN A 713 -14.27 -22.07 -12.59
C ASN A 713 -15.51 -22.47 -11.73
N TYR A 714 -15.40 -23.15 -10.59
CA TYR A 714 -16.58 -23.56 -9.80
C TYR A 714 -16.91 -22.60 -8.62
N LYS A 715 -18.11 -22.00 -8.58
CA LYS A 715 -18.60 -21.13 -7.47
C LYS A 715 -17.70 -19.93 -7.07
N ASN A 716 -17.28 -19.09 -8.02
CA ASN A 716 -16.33 -17.95 -7.86
C ASN A 716 -14.85 -18.32 -7.67
N GLN A 717 -14.43 -19.50 -8.12
CA GLN A 717 -13.11 -20.09 -7.83
C GLN A 717 -12.56 -20.71 -9.11
N GLN A 718 -11.40 -20.25 -9.60
CA GLN A 718 -10.86 -20.52 -10.94
C GLN A 718 -9.57 -21.31 -10.89
N TRP A 719 -9.49 -22.50 -11.49
CA TRP A 719 -8.31 -23.36 -11.66
C TRP A 719 -7.74 -23.29 -13.08
N GLU A 720 -6.55 -23.84 -13.39
CA GLU A 720 -5.78 -23.82 -14.67
C GLU A 720 -4.63 -24.83 -14.72
N GLY A 721 -4.67 -25.94 -15.48
CA GLY A 721 -3.58 -26.93 -15.61
C GLY A 721 -2.84 -26.95 -16.95
N ARG A 722 -1.61 -26.41 -17.04
CA ARG A 722 -0.67 -26.30 -18.19
C ARG A 722 0.27 -27.51 -18.45
N PHE A 723 0.70 -27.74 -19.71
CA PHE A 723 1.70 -28.73 -20.17
C PHE A 723 2.34 -28.31 -21.49
N GLY A 724 3.65 -28.10 -21.50
CA GLY A 724 4.47 -27.75 -22.64
C GLY A 724 5.80 -28.46 -22.89
N GLN A 725 6.42 -28.20 -24.05
CA GLN A 725 7.70 -28.75 -24.50
C GLN A 725 8.54 -27.78 -25.33
N GLN A 726 9.80 -27.55 -24.99
CA GLN A 726 10.67 -26.49 -25.51
C GLN A 726 12.04 -27.00 -26.02
N VAL A 727 12.68 -26.43 -27.06
CA VAL A 727 13.97 -26.83 -27.69
C VAL A 727 14.73 -25.60 -28.20
N SER A 728 15.84 -25.16 -27.58
CA SER A 728 16.74 -24.03 -27.95
C SER A 728 18.11 -24.42 -28.55
N ASN A 729 18.79 -23.56 -29.32
CA ASN A 729 20.00 -23.94 -30.10
C ASN A 729 20.88 -22.72 -30.49
N GLN A 730 21.91 -22.37 -29.72
CA GLN A 730 22.76 -21.16 -29.83
C GLN A 730 24.21 -21.37 -30.32
N GLU A 731 24.86 -20.31 -30.86
CA GLU A 731 26.28 -20.30 -31.34
C GLU A 731 27.27 -20.85 -30.32
N ASP A 732 26.98 -20.64 -29.03
CA ASP A 732 27.82 -21.11 -27.94
C ASP A 732 27.18 -22.26 -27.15
N GLN A 733 25.88 -22.61 -27.32
CA GLN A 733 25.20 -23.71 -26.60
C GLN A 733 23.84 -24.21 -27.15
N THR A 734 23.41 -25.45 -26.94
CA THR A 734 22.10 -26.00 -27.41
C THR A 734 21.18 -26.54 -26.31
N SER A 735 19.94 -26.02 -26.10
CA SER A 735 18.97 -26.41 -25.04
C SER A 735 17.70 -27.20 -25.42
N GLU A 736 17.06 -27.97 -24.53
CA GLU A 736 15.80 -28.69 -24.87
C GLU A 736 14.90 -29.08 -23.69
N ALA A 737 13.84 -28.32 -23.29
CA ALA A 737 13.03 -28.51 -22.06
C ALA A 737 11.47 -28.68 -22.11
N ASN A 738 10.88 -29.69 -21.45
CA ASN A 738 9.44 -29.93 -21.20
C ASN A 738 8.85 -29.23 -19.97
N ILE A 739 7.85 -28.37 -20.11
CA ILE A 739 7.17 -27.53 -19.08
C ILE A 739 5.80 -28.12 -18.67
N TYR A 740 5.30 -27.98 -17.44
CA TYR A 740 3.97 -28.45 -17.00
C TYR A 740 3.47 -27.58 -15.85
N GLY A 741 2.40 -26.81 -16.02
CA GLY A 741 1.85 -25.95 -14.98
C GLY A 741 0.49 -26.33 -14.40
N LEU A 742 0.11 -25.75 -13.25
CA LEU A 742 -1.22 -25.85 -12.66
C LEU A 742 -1.47 -24.68 -11.69
N SER A 743 -2.35 -23.74 -12.01
CA SER A 743 -2.70 -22.57 -11.22
C SER A 743 -4.19 -22.40 -10.93
N GLY A 744 -4.54 -21.44 -10.08
CA GLY A 744 -5.88 -20.98 -9.80
C GLY A 744 -6.45 -21.16 -8.38
N ASN A 745 -7.50 -20.42 -8.08
CA ASN A 745 -8.24 -20.35 -6.82
C ASN A 745 -9.04 -21.65 -6.56
N VAL A 746 -8.60 -22.45 -5.59
CA VAL A 746 -9.36 -23.53 -4.95
C VAL A 746 -10.65 -23.01 -4.35
N ASN A 747 -10.57 -21.88 -3.65
CA ASN A 747 -11.72 -21.18 -3.11
C ASN A 747 -11.48 -19.69 -2.78
N ASP A 748 -12.49 -18.98 -2.25
CA ASP A 748 -12.40 -17.55 -1.83
C ASP A 748 -11.22 -17.30 -0.88
N TRP A 749 -10.64 -18.38 -0.37
CA TRP A 749 -9.56 -18.41 0.59
C TRP A 749 -8.37 -19.29 0.22
N LEU A 750 -8.25 -19.84 -0.99
CA LEU A 750 -7.08 -20.64 -1.40
C LEU A 750 -6.92 -20.59 -2.92
N SER A 751 -5.69 -20.42 -3.38
CA SER A 751 -5.20 -20.41 -4.74
C SER A 751 -3.92 -21.24 -4.85
N LEU A 752 -3.71 -21.90 -5.98
CA LEU A 752 -2.56 -22.73 -6.30
C LEU A 752 -1.93 -22.23 -7.59
N THR A 753 -0.69 -22.57 -7.83
CA THR A 753 0.16 -22.24 -8.97
C THR A 753 1.22 -23.33 -9.07
N GLY A 754 1.68 -23.65 -10.26
CA GLY A 754 2.44 -24.86 -10.52
C GLY A 754 3.01 -24.75 -11.91
N ASN A 755 4.25 -25.18 -12.12
CA ASN A 755 5.05 -25.14 -13.35
C ASN A 755 6.22 -26.12 -13.14
N TYR A 756 6.57 -26.91 -14.16
CA TYR A 756 7.59 -27.96 -14.12
C TYR A 756 8.22 -28.12 -15.50
N GLU A 757 9.41 -27.59 -15.71
CA GLU A 757 10.29 -27.60 -16.87
C GLU A 757 11.41 -28.67 -16.78
N ARG A 758 11.77 -29.34 -17.89
CA ARG A 758 12.84 -30.36 -17.95
C ARG A 758 13.52 -30.52 -19.30
N GLY A 759 14.84 -30.39 -19.35
CA GLY A 759 15.60 -30.31 -20.60
C GLY A 759 17.12 -30.37 -20.66
N VAL A 760 17.70 -30.15 -21.86
CA VAL A 760 19.13 -30.42 -22.23
C VAL A 760 19.83 -29.26 -22.95
N VAL A 761 20.65 -28.44 -22.28
CA VAL A 761 21.60 -27.36 -22.72
C VAL A 761 22.96 -27.94 -23.17
N GLN A 762 23.76 -27.35 -24.07
CA GLN A 762 24.99 -27.99 -24.59
C GLN A 762 26.01 -27.02 -25.23
N HIS A 763 27.11 -26.64 -24.56
CA HIS A 763 28.04 -25.57 -25.00
C HIS A 763 29.06 -25.95 -26.11
N HIS A 764 29.41 -25.01 -26.99
CA HIS A 764 30.34 -25.16 -28.13
C HIS A 764 31.84 -25.13 -27.73
N SER A 765 32.16 -24.77 -26.48
CA SER A 765 33.46 -25.10 -25.85
C SER A 765 33.70 -26.61 -25.74
N GLY A 766 32.66 -27.43 -25.96
CA GLY A 766 32.67 -28.90 -25.99
C GLY A 766 31.85 -29.58 -24.88
N GLU A 767 31.00 -28.83 -24.19
CA GLU A 767 30.79 -29.02 -22.77
C GLU A 767 29.28 -28.88 -22.46
N GLN A 768 28.61 -29.99 -22.11
CA GLN A 768 27.16 -30.16 -22.32
C GLN A 768 26.32 -30.07 -21.04
N SER A 769 25.21 -29.30 -21.01
CA SER A 769 24.39 -28.92 -19.84
C SER A 769 22.90 -29.35 -19.66
N ASP A 770 22.46 -30.38 -18.92
CA ASP A 770 20.99 -30.66 -18.75
C ASP A 770 20.22 -29.64 -17.85
N ARG A 771 19.24 -28.86 -18.37
CA ARG A 771 18.38 -27.89 -17.64
C ARG A 771 17.01 -28.41 -17.19
N GLN A 772 16.62 -28.41 -15.93
CA GLN A 772 15.23 -28.60 -15.47
C GLN A 772 14.78 -27.44 -14.61
N ALA A 773 13.56 -26.93 -14.68
CA ALA A 773 13.07 -25.89 -13.79
C ALA A 773 11.70 -26.23 -13.21
N ILE A 774 11.27 -25.70 -12.06
CA ILE A 774 9.99 -26.05 -11.44
C ILE A 774 9.50 -24.85 -10.66
N ALA A 775 8.35 -24.26 -10.99
CA ALA A 775 7.77 -23.15 -10.24
C ALA A 775 6.38 -23.45 -9.66
N LEU A 776 6.21 -23.59 -8.35
CA LEU A 776 4.93 -23.89 -7.70
C LEU A 776 4.51 -22.74 -6.77
N GLY A 777 3.33 -22.16 -6.96
CA GLY A 777 2.76 -21.16 -6.04
C GLY A 777 1.51 -21.64 -5.30
N VAL A 778 1.15 -21.01 -4.18
CA VAL A 778 -0.05 -21.33 -3.38
C VAL A 778 -0.50 -20.08 -2.59
N GLY A 779 -1.52 -19.36 -3.01
CA GLY A 779 -2.13 -18.29 -2.20
C GLY A 779 -3.23 -18.82 -1.27
N MET A 780 -3.51 -18.21 -0.12
CA MET A 780 -4.68 -18.49 0.73
C MET A 780 -5.18 -17.18 1.34
N VAL A 781 -6.49 -17.01 1.58
CA VAL A 781 -7.14 -15.83 2.19
C VAL A 781 -8.47 -16.18 2.88
N HIS A 782 -8.46 -16.75 4.07
CA HIS A 782 -9.66 -17.03 4.85
C HIS A 782 -10.22 -15.76 5.48
N GLN A 783 -11.52 -15.48 5.29
CA GLN A 783 -12.21 -14.32 5.88
C GLN A 783 -13.46 -14.73 6.69
N ASP A 784 -13.76 -14.01 7.76
CA ASP A 784 -15.01 -14.14 8.54
C ASP A 784 -16.18 -13.51 7.76
N LYS A 785 -17.26 -14.28 7.60
CA LYS A 785 -18.42 -13.94 6.77
C LYS A 785 -19.34 -12.89 7.37
N VAL A 786 -19.26 -12.63 8.68
CA VAL A 786 -20.15 -11.65 9.37
C VAL A 786 -19.44 -10.31 9.56
N SER A 787 -18.15 -10.33 9.86
CA SER A 787 -17.33 -9.14 10.07
C SER A 787 -16.61 -8.65 8.80
N GLY A 788 -16.35 -9.54 7.83
CA GLY A 788 -15.54 -9.25 6.65
C GLY A 788 -14.02 -9.27 6.90
N GLU A 789 -13.58 -9.60 8.13
CA GLU A 789 -12.16 -9.61 8.51
C GLU A 789 -11.39 -10.81 7.93
N THR A 790 -10.12 -10.60 7.56
CA THR A 790 -9.21 -11.67 7.11
C THR A 790 -8.63 -12.43 8.29
N LEU A 791 -9.02 -13.70 8.42
CA LEU A 791 -8.56 -14.64 9.43
C LEU A 791 -7.23 -15.29 9.06
N VAL A 792 -6.97 -15.72 7.84
CA VAL A 792 -5.69 -16.38 7.49
C VAL A 792 -5.31 -16.11 6.03
N LYS A 793 -4.19 -15.48 5.73
CA LYS A 793 -3.61 -15.34 4.39
C LYS A 793 -2.38 -16.23 4.19
N SER A 794 -2.07 -16.67 2.98
CA SER A 794 -0.84 -17.41 2.65
C SER A 794 -0.47 -17.11 1.20
N SER A 795 0.79 -17.24 0.82
CA SER A 795 1.32 -17.11 -0.55
C SER A 795 2.65 -17.82 -0.68
N THR A 796 2.65 -19.04 -1.18
CA THR A 796 3.83 -19.80 -1.63
C THR A 796 4.15 -19.48 -3.08
N LYS A 797 5.41 -19.55 -3.47
CA LYS A 797 5.98 -19.54 -4.81
C LYS A 797 7.39 -20.14 -4.79
N VAL A 798 7.50 -21.45 -4.90
CA VAL A 798 8.73 -22.18 -5.25
C VAL A 798 9.03 -21.92 -6.72
N GLU A 799 10.30 -21.86 -7.07
CA GLU A 799 10.95 -21.83 -8.37
C GLU A 799 12.27 -22.62 -8.23
N MET A 800 12.59 -23.47 -9.17
CA MET A 800 13.80 -24.27 -9.20
C MET A 800 14.25 -24.29 -10.64
N ARG A 801 15.54 -24.44 -10.88
CA ARG A 801 16.21 -24.44 -12.16
C ARG A 801 17.54 -25.17 -11.97
N PHE A 802 17.85 -26.07 -12.88
CA PHE A 802 18.86 -27.10 -12.72
C PHE A 802 19.54 -27.31 -14.06
N ASP A 803 20.64 -26.61 -14.35
CA ASP A 803 21.46 -26.71 -15.57
C ASP A 803 22.69 -27.62 -15.28
N ASP A 804 23.00 -28.66 -16.06
CA ASP A 804 23.99 -29.74 -15.77
C ASP A 804 25.07 -29.92 -16.86
N GLY A 805 26.05 -29.00 -17.00
CA GLY A 805 27.18 -29.17 -17.95
C GLY A 805 28.54 -28.54 -17.69
N SER A 806 29.02 -27.71 -18.62
CA SER A 806 30.34 -27.05 -18.50
C SER A 806 30.55 -26.31 -17.22
N ASN A 807 29.52 -25.57 -16.91
CA ASN A 807 29.20 -24.97 -15.67
C ASN A 807 27.73 -25.34 -15.48
N ASP A 808 27.50 -26.48 -14.83
CA ASP A 808 26.24 -26.84 -14.23
C ASP A 808 25.79 -25.59 -13.45
N ILE A 809 24.57 -25.08 -13.63
CA ILE A 809 24.04 -23.98 -12.83
C ILE A 809 22.72 -24.40 -12.18
N ARG A 810 22.65 -24.41 -10.85
CA ARG A 810 21.40 -24.61 -10.11
C ARG A 810 20.90 -23.26 -9.63
N GLN A 811 19.77 -22.82 -10.14
CA GLN A 811 19.06 -21.68 -9.60
C GLN A 811 17.78 -22.13 -8.89
N SER A 812 17.60 -21.84 -7.62
CA SER A 812 16.30 -21.99 -6.98
C SER A 812 15.82 -20.63 -6.52
N PHE A 813 14.52 -20.43 -6.45
CA PHE A 813 13.87 -19.35 -5.74
C PHE A 813 12.70 -19.96 -4.98
N LEU A 814 12.46 -19.59 -3.74
CA LEU A 814 11.26 -19.96 -3.00
C LEU A 814 10.77 -18.66 -2.44
N TYR A 815 9.47 -18.52 -2.39
CA TYR A 815 8.79 -17.52 -1.63
C TYR A 815 7.66 -18.23 -0.92
N GLN A 816 7.39 -17.88 0.31
CA GLN A 816 6.31 -18.39 1.10
C GLN A 816 5.95 -17.28 2.05
N LEU A 817 4.67 -17.06 2.19
CA LEU A 817 4.09 -16.23 3.21
C LEU A 817 2.90 -16.99 3.75
N VAL A 818 2.66 -16.93 5.04
CA VAL A 818 1.48 -17.44 5.74
C VAL A 818 1.25 -16.43 6.85
N GLU A 819 0.03 -16.02 7.09
CA GLU A 819 -0.37 -15.05 8.11
C GLU A 819 -1.77 -15.44 8.56
N GLY A 820 -2.12 -15.35 9.85
CA GLY A 820 -3.48 -15.60 10.25
C GLY A 820 -3.77 -15.75 11.74
N LYS A 821 -4.98 -15.36 12.13
CA LYS A 821 -5.64 -15.55 13.41
C LYS A 821 -5.99 -17.03 13.65
N VAL A 822 -5.28 -17.69 14.58
CA VAL A 822 -5.58 -19.04 15.11
C VAL A 822 -6.80 -19.02 16.06
N SER A 823 -6.99 -17.92 16.79
CA SER A 823 -8.20 -17.61 17.55
C SER A 823 -8.42 -16.09 17.54
N GLU A 824 -9.57 -15.60 18.01
CA GLU A 824 -9.69 -14.17 18.37
C GLU A 824 -8.51 -13.74 19.25
N ASP A 825 -8.00 -14.69 20.05
CA ASP A 825 -6.87 -14.51 20.94
C ASP A 825 -5.49 -14.71 20.30
N ILE A 826 -5.30 -15.31 19.12
CA ILE A 826 -3.96 -15.74 18.66
C ILE A 826 -3.80 -15.43 17.18
N THR A 827 -2.69 -14.82 16.75
CA THR A 827 -2.31 -14.61 15.34
C THR A 827 -0.93 -15.21 15.10
N VAL A 828 -0.67 -15.83 13.95
CA VAL A 828 0.61 -16.46 13.61
C VAL A 828 0.92 -16.13 12.15
N TYR A 829 2.18 -15.93 11.80
CA TYR A 829 2.63 -15.79 10.42
C TYR A 829 3.94 -16.54 10.21
N ALA A 830 4.31 -16.78 8.97
CA ALA A 830 5.57 -17.37 8.58
C ALA A 830 5.91 -16.97 7.16
N LYS A 831 7.11 -16.47 6.91
CA LYS A 831 7.65 -16.15 5.58
C LYS A 831 8.80 -17.11 5.25
N ALA A 832 9.07 -17.37 3.98
CA ALA A 832 10.29 -18.04 3.57
C ALA A 832 10.64 -17.66 2.13
N GLU A 833 11.67 -16.83 1.94
CA GLU A 833 12.20 -16.45 0.64
C GLU A 833 13.59 -17.04 0.39
N LEU A 834 13.75 -18.02 -0.49
CA LEU A 834 15.04 -18.69 -0.72
C LEU A 834 15.46 -18.63 -2.19
N SER A 835 16.28 -17.67 -2.64
CA SER A 835 17.03 -17.81 -3.89
C SER A 835 18.41 -18.45 -3.74
N LYS A 836 18.86 -19.11 -4.79
CA LYS A 836 20.23 -19.62 -4.86
C LYS A 836 20.58 -19.86 -6.28
N THR A 837 21.47 -19.07 -6.83
CA THR A 837 22.10 -19.28 -8.14
C THR A 837 23.52 -19.80 -7.94
N ARG A 838 23.75 -21.09 -8.18
CA ARG A 838 25.05 -21.74 -8.04
C ARG A 838 25.52 -22.23 -9.39
N ASN A 839 26.77 -21.96 -9.74
CA ASN A 839 27.54 -22.72 -10.72
C ASN A 839 28.11 -23.99 -10.07
N THR A 840 27.42 -25.12 -10.23
CA THR A 840 27.77 -26.45 -9.75
C THR A 840 29.02 -27.08 -10.39
N THR A 841 29.57 -26.60 -11.53
CA THR A 841 30.84 -27.18 -12.05
C THR A 841 32.09 -26.51 -11.48
N THR A 842 32.11 -25.18 -11.38
CA THR A 842 33.13 -24.49 -10.56
C THR A 842 32.86 -24.66 -9.07
N GLU A 843 31.72 -25.27 -8.72
CA GLU A 843 31.13 -25.29 -7.39
C GLU A 843 30.85 -23.89 -6.79
N ALA A 844 31.10 -22.82 -7.55
CA ALA A 844 30.97 -21.44 -7.17
C ALA A 844 29.50 -21.05 -7.06
N VAL A 845 29.16 -20.32 -6.02
CA VAL A 845 27.82 -19.77 -5.85
C VAL A 845 27.88 -18.35 -6.41
N LEU A 846 27.01 -18.03 -7.37
CA LEU A 846 26.97 -16.74 -8.05
C LEU A 846 26.09 -15.76 -7.29
N GLU A 847 24.98 -16.27 -6.74
CA GLU A 847 24.08 -15.56 -5.85
C GLU A 847 23.42 -16.58 -4.90
N ARG A 848 23.08 -16.15 -3.70
CA ARG A 848 22.20 -16.90 -2.80
C ARG A 848 21.44 -15.93 -1.92
N TYR A 849 20.19 -16.24 -1.63
CA TYR A 849 19.39 -15.54 -0.66
C TYR A 849 18.50 -16.55 0.06
N LYS A 850 18.37 -16.46 1.37
CA LYS A 850 17.61 -17.43 2.16
C LYS A 850 17.06 -16.80 3.41
N GLU A 851 15.86 -16.32 3.33
CA GLU A 851 15.09 -15.84 4.44
C GLU A 851 14.04 -16.89 4.84
N LEU A 852 13.95 -17.23 6.12
CA LEU A 852 12.91 -18.06 6.72
C LEU A 852 12.44 -17.38 7.99
N GLU A 853 11.20 -16.98 8.07
CA GLU A 853 10.63 -16.30 9.21
C GLU A 853 9.40 -17.03 9.74
N ILE A 854 9.24 -17.14 11.05
CA ILE A 854 8.03 -17.68 11.70
C ILE A 854 7.73 -16.79 12.88
N GLY A 855 6.58 -16.12 12.88
CA GLY A 855 6.12 -15.25 13.95
C GLY A 855 4.75 -15.62 14.50
N GLY A 856 4.41 -15.15 15.69
CA GLY A 856 3.08 -15.29 16.24
C GLY A 856 2.84 -14.41 17.46
N ALA A 857 1.58 -14.36 17.86
CA ALA A 857 1.04 -13.53 18.90
C ALA A 857 -0.12 -14.23 19.61
N TYR A 858 -0.21 -14.14 20.95
CA TYR A 858 -1.31 -14.62 21.80
C TYR A 858 -1.80 -13.52 22.74
N ARG A 859 -3.00 -12.99 22.47
CA ARG A 859 -3.68 -11.87 23.09
C ARG A 859 -5.14 -12.21 23.46
N PRO A 860 -5.47 -12.73 24.67
CA PRO A 860 -6.81 -13.23 24.95
C PRO A 860 -7.94 -12.20 25.01
N VAL A 861 -8.88 -12.26 24.07
CA VAL A 861 -10.03 -11.34 23.94
C VAL A 861 -10.99 -11.44 25.12
N ALA A 862 -11.12 -12.62 25.73
CA ALA A 862 -11.93 -12.77 26.93
C ALA A 862 -11.29 -12.16 28.17
N HIS A 863 -9.94 -12.07 28.18
CA HIS A 863 -9.07 -11.73 29.30
C HIS A 863 -7.77 -11.08 28.77
N ASP A 864 -7.78 -9.76 28.60
CA ASP A 864 -6.62 -8.94 28.13
C ASP A 864 -5.35 -9.01 29.00
N ARG A 865 -5.33 -9.87 30.03
CA ARG A 865 -4.24 -10.04 30.99
C ARG A 865 -2.99 -10.67 30.36
N LEU A 866 -3.02 -11.18 29.14
CA LEU A 866 -1.88 -11.88 28.55
C LEU A 866 -1.66 -11.36 27.13
N ASN A 867 -0.44 -11.04 26.76
CA ASN A 867 -0.03 -10.76 25.39
C ASN A 867 1.32 -11.41 25.19
N VAL A 868 1.41 -12.34 24.28
CA VAL A 868 2.67 -12.99 23.91
C VAL A 868 2.89 -12.67 22.45
N LEU A 869 4.11 -12.40 22.03
CA LEU A 869 4.55 -12.37 20.66
C LEU A 869 5.84 -13.17 20.56
N GLY A 870 6.25 -13.50 19.36
CA GLY A 870 7.58 -14.02 19.14
C GLY A 870 7.75 -14.38 17.69
N SER A 871 8.98 -14.29 17.21
CA SER A 871 9.34 -14.78 15.90
C SER A 871 10.67 -15.50 15.91
N TYR A 872 10.98 -16.07 14.77
CA TYR A 872 12.24 -16.70 14.48
C TYR A 872 12.54 -16.47 13.01
N THR A 873 13.63 -15.79 12.71
CA THR A 873 14.13 -15.54 11.36
C THR A 873 15.43 -16.30 11.14
N TYR A 874 15.66 -16.76 9.92
CA TYR A 874 16.92 -17.28 9.47
C TYR A 874 17.23 -16.67 8.11
N LEU A 875 18.32 -15.94 8.01
CA LEU A 875 18.80 -15.27 6.81
C LEU A 875 20.06 -15.97 6.28
N SER A 876 20.27 -16.01 4.97
CA SER A 876 21.56 -16.32 4.37
C SER A 876 21.66 -15.75 2.97
N GLU A 877 22.51 -14.75 2.79
CA GLU A 877 22.68 -13.99 1.56
C GLU A 877 24.08 -14.13 0.98
N GLN A 878 24.20 -14.01 -0.33
CA GLN A 878 25.39 -13.85 -1.14
C GLN A 878 24.98 -13.06 -2.40
N SER A 879 25.38 -11.79 -2.48
CA SER A 879 24.94 -10.86 -3.53
C SER A 879 25.81 -10.96 -4.81
N PRO A 880 25.36 -10.42 -5.96
CA PRO A 880 26.17 -10.32 -7.17
C PRO A 880 27.50 -9.57 -6.98
N GLY A 881 28.60 -10.13 -7.50
CA GLY A 881 29.95 -9.57 -7.30
C GLY A 881 30.25 -8.24 -8.02
N SER A 882 29.29 -7.64 -8.72
CA SER A 882 29.44 -6.34 -9.39
C SER A 882 28.81 -5.18 -8.60
N GLN A 883 28.01 -5.49 -7.58
CA GLN A 883 27.46 -4.50 -6.66
C GLN A 883 28.56 -4.00 -5.72
N THR A 884 28.50 -2.72 -5.36
CA THR A 884 29.36 -2.13 -4.36
C THR A 884 28.67 -2.19 -2.99
N ASP A 885 29.42 -2.54 -1.95
CA ASP A 885 28.95 -2.74 -0.58
C ASP A 885 29.87 -1.98 0.37
N ASN A 886 29.33 -1.35 1.43
CA ASN A 886 30.15 -0.71 2.46
C ASN A 886 30.88 -1.75 3.32
N ALA A 887 30.32 -2.92 3.55
CA ALA A 887 30.90 -3.90 4.47
C ALA A 887 31.75 -4.97 3.77
N ASP A 888 31.91 -4.90 2.43
CA ASP A 888 32.59 -5.91 1.60
C ASP A 888 32.12 -7.36 1.90
N ILE A 889 30.85 -7.52 2.28
CA ILE A 889 30.28 -8.80 2.69
C ILE A 889 29.96 -9.61 1.42
N GLU A 890 30.70 -10.71 1.25
CA GLU A 890 30.48 -11.66 0.16
C GLU A 890 29.33 -12.63 0.47
N GLU A 891 29.25 -13.15 1.71
CA GLU A 891 28.20 -14.08 2.12
C GLU A 891 27.86 -13.88 3.61
N GLU A 892 26.57 -13.76 3.94
CA GLU A 892 26.06 -13.69 5.31
C GLU A 892 25.15 -14.90 5.61
N ARG A 893 25.10 -15.32 6.88
CA ARG A 893 24.09 -16.22 7.44
C ARG A 893 23.72 -15.74 8.84
N ALA A 894 22.45 -15.74 9.20
CA ALA A 894 22.00 -15.37 10.54
C ALA A 894 20.79 -16.22 10.96
N HIS A 895 20.75 -16.62 12.23
CA HIS A 895 19.55 -17.08 12.93
C HIS A 895 19.14 -15.98 13.89
N VAL A 896 17.86 -15.69 14.04
CA VAL A 896 17.34 -14.66 14.93
C VAL A 896 16.10 -15.21 15.60
N LEU A 897 16.17 -15.57 16.88
CA LEU A 897 14.97 -15.81 17.69
C LEU A 897 14.55 -14.49 18.32
N ALA A 898 13.26 -14.22 18.39
CA ALA A 898 12.77 -13.36 19.44
C ALA A 898 11.40 -13.75 19.98
N GLY A 899 11.12 -13.28 21.19
CA GLY A 899 9.94 -13.60 21.95
C GLY A 899 9.65 -12.48 22.91
N GLU A 900 8.38 -12.18 23.07
CA GLU A 900 7.84 -11.23 24.04
C GLU A 900 6.67 -11.88 24.76
N LEU A 901 6.63 -11.85 26.08
CA LEU A 901 5.54 -12.35 26.91
C LEU A 901 5.15 -11.21 27.83
N ILE A 902 3.87 -10.97 28.00
CA ILE A 902 3.31 -9.96 28.91
C ILE A 902 2.15 -10.64 29.61
N TYR A 903 2.17 -10.78 30.94
CA TYR A 903 1.15 -11.47 31.70
C TYR A 903 0.81 -10.78 33.02
N ASP A 904 -0.40 -10.26 33.14
CA ASP A 904 -1.03 -9.85 34.39
C ASP A 904 -1.43 -11.09 35.23
N LEU A 905 -0.49 -11.63 36.02
CA LEU A 905 -0.68 -12.64 37.07
C LEU A 905 -1.89 -12.36 38.00
N SER A 906 -2.14 -11.08 38.27
CA SER A 906 -3.34 -10.59 38.97
C SER A 906 -3.56 -9.13 38.60
N ASP A 907 -4.64 -8.50 39.05
CA ASP A 907 -4.79 -7.03 38.95
C ASP A 907 -3.59 -6.28 39.58
N ARG A 908 -2.80 -6.99 40.39
CA ARG A 908 -1.62 -6.50 41.09
C ARG A 908 -0.28 -6.94 40.52
N TRP A 909 -0.17 -7.98 39.72
CA TRP A 909 1.15 -8.47 39.27
C TRP A 909 1.11 -8.60 37.76
N GLN A 910 2.10 -8.06 37.06
CA GLN A 910 2.36 -8.20 35.63
C GLN A 910 3.78 -8.69 35.45
N VAL A 911 4.01 -9.58 34.52
CA VAL A 911 5.34 -10.08 34.14
C VAL A 911 5.49 -9.77 32.67
N ALA A 912 6.61 -9.22 32.23
CA ALA A 912 6.93 -9.05 30.83
C ALA A 912 8.31 -9.62 30.55
N GLU A 913 8.45 -10.53 29.62
CA GLU A 913 9.70 -11.20 29.33
C GLU A 913 9.98 -10.97 27.85
N LYS A 914 11.12 -10.36 27.50
CA LYS A 914 11.63 -10.33 26.14
C LYS A 914 12.85 -11.23 26.04
N PHE A 915 13.04 -11.81 24.90
CA PHE A 915 14.17 -12.65 24.65
C PHE A 915 14.43 -12.55 23.17
N ALA A 916 15.63 -12.17 22.75
CA ALA A 916 16.08 -12.30 21.38
C ALA A 916 17.40 -13.06 21.36
N TYR A 917 17.73 -13.73 20.28
CA TYR A 917 18.98 -14.44 20.18
C TYR A 917 19.34 -14.53 18.70
N ARG A 918 20.32 -13.74 18.28
CA ARG A 918 20.93 -13.80 16.96
C ARG A 918 22.16 -14.70 16.99
N MET A 919 22.38 -15.47 15.96
CA MET A 919 23.58 -16.26 15.77
C MET A 919 23.89 -16.24 14.28
N GLY A 920 24.96 -15.58 13.87
CA GLY A 920 25.35 -15.43 12.48
C GLY A 920 26.75 -15.92 12.15
N ASP A 921 27.02 -15.95 10.86
CA ASP A 921 28.28 -16.25 10.21
C ASP A 921 28.42 -15.28 9.02
N GLU A 922 29.44 -14.44 8.99
CA GLU A 922 29.69 -13.49 7.90
C GLU A 922 31.02 -13.79 7.22
N LYS A 923 31.08 -13.60 5.90
CA LYS A 923 32.27 -13.78 5.09
C LYS A 923 32.55 -12.48 4.34
N VAL A 924 33.58 -11.78 4.79
CA VAL A 924 34.12 -10.57 4.15
C VAL A 924 35.14 -10.97 3.08
N SER A 925 35.25 -10.19 2.02
CA SER A 925 36.21 -10.40 0.94
C SER A 925 37.64 -10.62 1.47
N GLY A 926 38.28 -11.72 1.04
CA GLY A 926 39.62 -12.10 1.48
C GLY A 926 39.73 -12.78 2.86
N PHE A 927 38.64 -12.89 3.63
CA PHE A 927 38.60 -13.54 4.95
C PHE A 927 37.70 -14.79 4.96
N GLY A 928 37.82 -15.60 6.03
CA GLY A 928 36.96 -16.77 6.26
C GLY A 928 35.67 -16.40 7.00
N PHE A 929 34.73 -17.34 7.11
CA PHE A 929 33.51 -17.12 7.91
C PHE A 929 33.86 -16.80 9.37
N THR A 930 33.31 -15.69 9.87
CA THR A 930 33.41 -15.26 11.26
C THR A 930 32.06 -15.44 11.93
N LYS A 931 32.04 -16.12 13.08
CA LYS A 931 30.83 -16.36 13.87
C LYS A 931 30.47 -15.16 14.71
N THR A 932 29.18 -14.95 14.87
CA THR A 932 28.62 -13.89 15.71
C THR A 932 27.39 -14.41 16.48
N GLU A 933 27.56 -14.80 17.75
CA GLU A 933 26.47 -15.24 18.63
C GLU A 933 26.07 -14.11 19.59
N THR A 934 24.89 -13.57 19.41
CA THR A 934 24.32 -12.45 20.18
C THR A 934 23.03 -12.86 20.90
N TRP A 935 23.04 -13.05 22.22
CA TRP A 935 21.84 -13.30 23.02
C TRP A 935 21.34 -12.02 23.67
N LEU A 936 20.05 -11.75 23.62
CA LEU A 936 19.37 -10.71 24.38
C LEU A 936 18.28 -11.35 25.26
N GLN A 937 18.26 -11.03 26.54
CA GLN A 937 17.20 -11.45 27.46
C GLN A 937 16.73 -10.23 28.23
N ALA A 938 15.45 -10.14 28.55
CA ALA A 938 14.87 -9.12 29.41
C ALA A 938 13.73 -9.75 30.23
N HIS A 939 13.79 -9.70 31.56
CA HIS A 939 12.85 -10.35 32.46
C HIS A 939 12.27 -9.34 33.43
N ARG A 940 11.08 -8.83 33.14
CA ARG A 940 10.43 -7.73 33.86
C ARG A 940 9.29 -8.23 34.74
N LEU A 941 9.44 -8.16 36.06
CA LEU A 941 8.38 -8.44 37.01
C LEU A 941 7.82 -7.15 37.62
N ALA A 942 6.60 -6.76 37.27
CA ALA A 942 5.89 -5.60 37.80
C ALA A 942 4.81 -5.98 38.84
N TYR A 943 4.78 -5.27 39.98
CA TYR A 943 3.78 -5.40 41.04
C TYR A 943 3.01 -4.11 41.23
N LYS A 944 1.83 -3.99 40.61
CA LYS A 944 0.76 -3.02 40.93
C LYS A 944 0.30 -3.21 42.41
N ILE A 945 0.89 -2.46 43.33
CA ILE A 945 0.50 -2.37 44.75
C ILE A 945 -0.95 -1.87 44.89
N ASP A 946 -1.31 -0.87 44.08
CA ASP A 946 -2.64 -0.29 43.92
C ASP A 946 -2.73 0.42 42.53
N GLU A 947 -3.78 1.18 42.26
CA GLU A 947 -3.92 1.94 41.01
C GLU A 947 -2.83 3.02 40.82
N ARG A 948 -2.09 3.38 41.87
CA ARG A 948 -1.05 4.42 41.89
C ARG A 948 0.37 3.89 41.94
N TRP A 949 0.62 2.69 42.42
CA TRP A 949 1.99 2.22 42.64
C TRP A 949 2.21 0.87 41.97
N LYS A 950 3.26 0.76 41.18
CA LYS A 950 3.79 -0.47 40.58
C LYS A 950 5.25 -0.64 41.03
N LEU A 951 5.74 -1.85 41.12
CA LEU A 951 7.15 -2.11 41.38
C LEU A 951 7.64 -3.13 40.36
N ALA A 952 8.38 -2.68 39.36
CA ALA A 952 9.02 -3.50 38.35
C ALA A 952 10.42 -3.93 38.79
N GLY A 953 10.88 -5.09 38.34
CA GLY A 953 12.29 -5.41 38.31
C GLY A 953 12.58 -6.10 36.99
N GLU A 954 13.55 -5.62 36.23
CA GLU A 954 13.90 -6.07 34.89
C GLU A 954 15.33 -6.62 34.86
N TYR A 955 15.53 -7.91 34.65
CA TYR A 955 16.86 -8.46 34.40
C TYR A 955 17.11 -8.46 32.90
N ARG A 956 18.13 -7.77 32.39
CA ARG A 956 18.55 -7.84 30.99
C ARG A 956 19.88 -8.54 30.82
N ARG A 957 20.09 -9.14 29.66
CA ARG A 957 21.39 -9.72 29.31
C ARG A 957 21.57 -9.76 27.80
N LEU A 958 22.43 -8.91 27.27
CA LEU A 958 23.05 -9.03 25.95
C LEU A 958 24.34 -9.87 26.06
N THR A 959 24.67 -10.72 25.10
CA THR A 959 25.90 -11.52 25.17
C THR A 959 26.35 -11.79 23.76
N GLN A 960 27.47 -11.19 23.36
CA GLN A 960 28.12 -11.32 22.06
C GLN A 960 29.38 -12.17 22.20
N ARG A 961 29.23 -13.47 21.97
CA ARG A 961 30.19 -14.45 22.45
C ARG A 961 31.57 -14.37 21.79
N GLU A 962 31.65 -14.09 20.50
CA GLU A 962 32.91 -14.05 19.73
C GLU A 962 33.68 -12.75 19.92
N ALA A 963 32.98 -11.67 20.27
CA ALA A 963 33.61 -10.48 20.83
C ALA A 963 34.05 -10.68 22.30
N GLU A 964 33.83 -11.89 22.86
CA GLU A 964 33.95 -12.20 24.30
C GLU A 964 33.16 -11.23 25.20
N ASP A 965 32.09 -10.67 24.64
CA ASP A 965 31.33 -9.61 25.25
C ASP A 965 30.08 -10.18 25.94
N VAL A 966 29.93 -9.88 27.23
CA VAL A 966 28.81 -10.32 28.06
C VAL A 966 28.31 -9.13 28.84
N ASN A 967 27.18 -8.67 28.36
CA ASN A 967 26.52 -7.47 28.78
C ASN A 967 25.30 -7.91 29.60
N GLN A 968 25.36 -7.91 30.93
CA GLN A 968 24.24 -8.39 31.77
C GLN A 968 23.90 -7.47 32.92
N GLY A 969 22.64 -7.51 33.38
CA GLY A 969 22.31 -6.91 34.65
C GLY A 969 20.86 -6.74 34.99
N PHE A 970 20.67 -6.26 36.21
CA PHE A 970 19.38 -6.20 36.85
C PHE A 970 18.93 -4.76 37.03
N LEU A 971 17.66 -4.50 36.84
CA LEU A 971 17.04 -3.22 37.06
C LEU A 971 15.96 -3.46 38.10
N ILE A 972 15.91 -2.70 39.17
CA ILE A 972 14.70 -2.62 40.02
C ILE A 972 14.11 -1.25 39.77
N GLU A 973 12.79 -1.13 39.73
CA GLU A 973 12.09 0.13 39.54
C GLU A 973 10.78 0.17 40.34
N GLY A 974 10.67 1.03 41.34
CA GLY A 974 9.39 1.40 41.94
C GLY A 974 8.72 2.52 41.14
N ILE A 975 7.65 2.21 40.42
CA ILE A 975 6.90 3.14 39.56
C ILE A 975 5.65 3.66 40.29
N MET A 976 5.58 4.95 40.58
CA MET A 976 4.37 5.62 41.05
C MET A 976 3.63 6.28 39.88
N ARG A 977 2.46 5.78 39.53
CA ARG A 977 1.46 6.53 38.78
C ARG A 977 0.95 7.72 39.60
N ILE A 978 1.35 8.92 39.20
CA ILE A 978 1.00 10.20 39.82
C ILE A 978 -0.45 10.57 39.45
N ASP A 979 -0.79 10.39 38.18
CA ASP A 979 -2.10 10.60 37.57
C ASP A 979 -2.28 9.63 36.39
N ASP A 980 -3.37 9.72 35.62
CA ASP A 980 -3.64 8.76 34.54
C ASP A 980 -2.69 8.82 33.35
N SER A 981 -1.88 9.88 33.29
CA SER A 981 -0.95 10.22 32.22
C SER A 981 0.50 10.09 32.66
N THR A 982 0.81 10.20 33.95
CA THR A 982 2.17 10.38 34.47
C THR A 982 2.53 9.29 35.46
N GLU A 983 3.68 8.66 35.23
CA GLU A 983 4.30 7.64 36.07
C GLU A 983 5.74 8.04 36.42
N ALA A 984 6.18 7.80 37.64
CA ALA A 984 7.53 8.10 38.12
C ALA A 984 8.16 6.85 38.72
N GLY A 985 9.16 6.28 38.05
CA GLY A 985 10.02 5.21 38.51
C GLY A 985 11.18 5.71 39.37
N VAL A 986 11.49 5.04 40.48
CA VAL A 986 12.80 5.11 41.11
C VAL A 986 13.38 3.73 41.05
N GLY A 987 14.54 3.60 40.43
CA GLY A 987 15.17 2.33 40.22
C GLY A 987 16.65 2.27 40.52
N TYR A 988 17.23 1.10 40.31
CA TYR A 988 18.65 0.86 40.41
C TYR A 988 19.03 -0.15 39.35
N ASN A 989 19.93 0.26 38.45
CA ASN A 989 20.53 -0.56 37.42
C ASN A 989 21.78 -1.22 38.03
N PHE A 990 21.87 -2.52 37.95
CA PHE A 990 22.93 -3.36 38.46
C PHE A 990 23.63 -4.02 37.26
N THR A 991 23.73 -3.29 36.14
CA THR A 991 24.01 -3.85 34.80
C THR A 991 25.36 -3.43 34.27
N ASP A 992 26.01 -4.36 33.58
CA ASP A 992 27.34 -4.23 33.02
C ASP A 992 27.28 -3.83 31.54
N PHE A 993 26.22 -3.14 31.06
CA PHE A 993 26.11 -2.61 29.68
C PHE A 993 25.10 -1.49 29.46
N ASN A 994 25.19 -0.83 28.29
CA ASN A 994 24.32 0.26 27.84
C ASN A 994 22.99 -0.27 27.24
N ASP A 995 21.91 0.50 27.38
CA ASP A 995 20.56 0.14 26.89
C ASP A 995 20.36 0.44 25.38
N ASP A 996 21.37 1.02 24.70
CA ASP A 996 21.37 1.41 23.29
C ASP A 996 22.08 0.33 22.44
N LEU A 997 21.40 -0.17 21.39
CA LEU A 997 21.89 -1.27 20.53
C LEU A 997 22.93 -0.80 19.49
N THR A 998 23.14 0.52 19.35
CA THR A 998 24.13 1.11 18.45
C THR A 998 25.49 1.36 19.10
N ASP A 999 25.60 1.18 20.42
CA ASP A 999 26.77 1.56 21.22
C ASP A 999 27.13 0.40 22.18
N LEU A 1000 27.96 -0.52 21.69
CA LEU A 1000 28.14 -1.86 22.25
C LEU A 1000 29.20 -1.98 23.38
N ASP A 1001 29.87 -0.90 23.81
CA ASP A 1001 31.04 -0.99 24.72
C ASP A 1001 30.91 -0.12 26.01
N TYR A 1002 30.17 -0.55 27.04
CA TYR A 1002 30.33 -0.02 28.41
C TYR A 1002 29.84 -0.96 29.52
N THR A 1003 30.11 -0.67 30.81
CA THR A 1003 29.49 -1.29 32.01
C THR A 1003 28.80 -0.26 32.91
N SER A 1004 27.47 -0.28 33.13
CA SER A 1004 26.71 0.81 33.82
C SER A 1004 25.86 0.41 35.05
N GLN A 1005 26.45 0.40 36.25
CA GLN A 1005 25.77 0.11 37.53
C GLN A 1005 25.47 1.39 38.36
N GLY A 1006 24.20 1.63 38.72
CA GLY A 1006 23.78 2.84 39.44
C GLY A 1006 22.30 2.99 39.81
N PRO A 1007 21.94 3.74 40.89
CA PRO A 1007 20.57 4.18 41.12
C PRO A 1007 20.13 5.11 40.00
N TYR A 1008 18.87 5.02 39.58
CA TYR A 1008 18.26 5.97 38.66
C TYR A 1008 16.84 6.38 39.09
N VAL A 1009 16.36 7.49 38.56
CA VAL A 1009 14.97 7.95 38.68
C VAL A 1009 14.47 8.16 37.28
N ARG A 1010 13.37 7.47 36.92
CA ARG A 1010 12.64 7.66 35.67
C ARG A 1010 11.35 8.43 35.92
N VAL A 1011 11.01 9.37 35.08
CA VAL A 1011 9.65 9.94 35.04
C VAL A 1011 9.16 9.81 33.63
N THR A 1012 8.03 9.14 33.41
CA THR A 1012 7.38 8.99 32.11
C THR A 1012 5.98 9.59 32.17
N GLY A 1013 5.68 10.59 31.35
CA GLY A 1013 4.35 11.19 31.29
C GLY A 1013 3.86 11.32 29.86
N ALA A 1014 2.63 10.88 29.59
CA ALA A 1014 1.94 10.99 28.31
C ALA A 1014 0.77 11.97 28.41
N PHE A 1015 0.83 13.09 27.70
CA PHE A 1015 -0.20 14.13 27.67
C PHE A 1015 -1.00 14.03 26.37
N TYR A 1016 -2.33 14.13 26.43
CA TYR A 1016 -3.18 14.18 25.24
C TYR A 1016 -4.40 15.08 25.44
N ASP A 1017 -4.86 15.72 24.36
CA ASP A 1017 -5.90 16.78 24.40
C ASP A 1017 -7.35 16.23 24.45
N GLN A 1018 -7.59 14.99 23.98
CA GLN A 1018 -8.92 14.38 24.09
C GLN A 1018 -9.17 13.86 25.51
N THR A 1019 -10.23 14.36 26.16
CA THR A 1019 -10.51 14.09 27.56
C THR A 1019 -10.51 12.60 27.90
N LEU A 1020 -9.56 12.19 28.75
CA LEU A 1020 -9.51 10.94 29.53
C LEU A 1020 -10.89 10.46 30.00
N ASP A 1021 -11.80 11.39 30.27
CA ASP A 1021 -13.17 11.14 30.70
C ASP A 1021 -14.07 10.48 29.64
N GLU A 1022 -13.88 10.73 28.35
CA GLU A 1022 -14.68 10.11 27.28
C GLU A 1022 -14.26 8.67 27.02
N ILE A 1023 -12.94 8.40 27.00
CA ILE A 1023 -12.38 7.04 26.92
C ILE A 1023 -12.69 6.26 28.20
N ARG A 1024 -12.61 6.88 29.39
CA ARG A 1024 -13.06 6.27 30.65
C ARG A 1024 -14.55 5.94 30.63
N ARG A 1025 -15.42 6.84 30.18
CA ARG A 1025 -16.87 6.59 30.13
C ARG A 1025 -17.20 5.48 29.14
N ALA A 1026 -16.46 5.35 28.04
CA ALA A 1026 -16.61 4.26 27.08
C ALA A 1026 -16.10 2.92 27.66
N LYS A 1027 -14.89 2.87 28.23
CA LYS A 1027 -14.32 1.66 28.87
C LYS A 1027 -15.13 1.20 30.09
N LEU A 1028 -15.53 2.11 30.99
CA LEU A 1028 -16.36 1.79 32.16
C LEU A 1028 -17.75 1.26 31.79
N LYS A 1029 -18.36 1.77 30.70
CA LYS A 1029 -19.67 1.28 30.22
C LYS A 1029 -19.59 -0.13 29.64
N ILE A 1030 -18.49 -0.48 28.96
CA ILE A 1030 -18.27 -1.79 28.34
C ILE A 1030 -17.91 -2.83 29.41
N GLU A 1031 -16.93 -2.54 30.28
CA GLU A 1031 -16.45 -3.48 31.30
C GLU A 1031 -17.52 -3.85 32.36
N GLN A 1032 -18.34 -2.89 32.80
CA GLN A 1032 -19.40 -3.16 33.79
C GLN A 1032 -20.59 -3.91 33.19
N GLY A 1033 -20.95 -3.60 31.94
CA GLY A 1033 -22.03 -4.28 31.22
C GLY A 1033 -21.70 -5.73 30.87
N GLU A 1034 -20.47 -5.99 30.44
CA GLU A 1034 -20.02 -7.34 30.07
C GLU A 1034 -19.80 -8.24 31.28
N SER A 1035 -19.22 -7.72 32.36
CA SER A 1035 -19.00 -8.48 33.61
C SER A 1035 -20.32 -8.95 34.24
N ALA A 1036 -21.35 -8.10 34.27
CA ALA A 1036 -22.67 -8.46 34.78
C ALA A 1036 -23.40 -9.47 33.88
N ARG A 1037 -23.24 -9.38 32.54
CA ARG A 1037 -23.81 -10.32 31.56
C ARG A 1037 -23.11 -11.69 31.61
N LYS A 1038 -21.79 -11.74 31.81
CA LYS A 1038 -21.01 -12.98 32.01
C LYS A 1038 -21.42 -13.69 33.31
N LEU A 1039 -21.49 -12.96 34.42
CA LEU A 1039 -21.90 -13.50 35.73
C LEU A 1039 -23.36 -14.01 35.72
N LYS A 1040 -24.24 -13.36 34.96
CA LYS A 1040 -25.62 -13.82 34.73
C LYS A 1040 -25.66 -15.18 34.02
N LYS A 1041 -24.95 -15.32 32.89
CA LYS A 1041 -24.89 -16.58 32.12
C LYS A 1041 -24.32 -17.73 32.97
N GLU A 1042 -23.29 -17.45 33.76
CA GLU A 1042 -22.66 -18.45 34.64
C GLU A 1042 -23.60 -18.93 35.75
N LYS A 1043 -24.34 -18.01 36.40
CA LYS A 1043 -25.33 -18.38 37.42
C LYS A 1043 -26.56 -19.08 36.84
N GLU A 1044 -26.98 -18.73 35.62
CA GLU A 1044 -28.03 -19.45 34.89
C GLU A 1044 -27.63 -20.91 34.62
N ARG A 1045 -26.41 -21.14 34.12
CA ARG A 1045 -25.85 -22.48 33.90
C ARG A 1045 -25.77 -23.31 35.18
N HIS A 1046 -25.25 -22.72 36.25
CA HIS A 1046 -25.15 -23.41 37.55
C HIS A 1046 -26.52 -23.80 38.14
N ILE A 1047 -27.53 -22.94 37.95
CA ILE A 1047 -28.92 -23.24 38.35
C ILE A 1047 -29.48 -24.40 37.52
N GLU A 1048 -29.15 -24.48 36.24
CA GLU A 1048 -29.59 -25.55 35.34
C GLU A 1048 -28.99 -26.90 35.72
N GLU A 1049 -27.68 -26.94 36.01
CA GLU A 1049 -26.97 -28.12 36.53
C GLU A 1049 -27.55 -28.62 37.86
N LEU A 1050 -27.82 -27.71 38.81
CA LEU A 1050 -28.47 -28.06 40.08
C LEU A 1050 -29.88 -28.63 39.86
N ASN A 1051 -30.66 -28.07 38.92
CA ASN A 1051 -32.00 -28.58 38.62
C ASN A 1051 -31.97 -29.97 37.99
N GLN A 1052 -30.97 -30.26 37.15
CA GLN A 1052 -30.78 -31.58 36.54
C GLN A 1052 -30.42 -32.62 37.60
N LYS A 1053 -29.47 -32.31 38.48
CA LYS A 1053 -29.02 -33.21 39.57
C LYS A 1053 -30.13 -33.48 40.59
N ILE A 1054 -30.96 -32.48 40.91
CA ILE A 1054 -32.17 -32.66 41.74
C ILE A 1054 -33.19 -33.60 41.05
N LYS A 1055 -33.30 -33.54 39.73
CA LYS A 1055 -34.22 -34.39 38.96
C LYS A 1055 -33.78 -35.85 38.98
N GLU A 1056 -32.47 -36.10 38.84
CA GLU A 1056 -31.85 -37.44 38.94
C GLU A 1056 -32.02 -38.04 40.33
N LEU A 1057 -31.64 -37.31 41.39
CA LEU A 1057 -31.80 -37.78 42.79
C LEU A 1057 -33.26 -38.06 43.17
N ARG A 1058 -34.21 -37.34 42.56
CA ARG A 1058 -35.65 -37.60 42.75
C ARG A 1058 -36.15 -38.80 41.95
N ALA A 1059 -35.52 -39.14 40.82
CA ALA A 1059 -35.81 -40.35 40.07
C ALA A 1059 -35.27 -41.57 40.81
N GLU A 1060 -34.01 -41.52 41.27
CA GLU A 1060 -33.40 -42.56 42.11
C GLU A 1060 -34.23 -42.83 43.38
N ALA A 1061 -34.68 -41.77 44.06
CA ALA A 1061 -35.52 -41.93 45.24
C ALA A 1061 -36.87 -42.62 44.95
N ARG A 1062 -37.41 -42.48 43.72
CA ARG A 1062 -38.64 -43.19 43.32
C ARG A 1062 -38.37 -44.65 43.00
N ASP A 1063 -37.21 -44.96 42.42
CA ASP A 1063 -36.84 -46.34 42.13
C ASP A 1063 -36.50 -47.10 43.42
N PHE A 1064 -35.87 -46.45 44.40
CA PHE A 1064 -35.70 -47.01 45.74
C PHE A 1064 -37.03 -47.25 46.47
N ASP A 1065 -38.01 -46.34 46.34
CA ASP A 1065 -39.37 -46.56 46.89
C ASP A 1065 -40.07 -47.76 46.23
N LYS A 1066 -39.90 -47.97 44.92
CA LYS A 1066 -40.45 -49.16 44.22
C LYS A 1066 -39.80 -50.47 44.65
N SER A 1067 -38.51 -50.43 45.02
CA SER A 1067 -37.76 -51.60 45.52
C SER A 1067 -38.02 -51.92 47.01
N GLY A 1068 -38.87 -51.14 47.70
CA GLY A 1068 -39.19 -51.33 49.12
C GLY A 1068 -38.16 -50.74 50.10
N ASN A 1069 -37.11 -50.09 49.60
CA ASN A 1069 -35.99 -49.62 50.42
C ASN A 1069 -36.18 -48.17 50.90
N SER A 1070 -37.12 -48.01 51.84
CA SER A 1070 -37.63 -46.69 52.27
C SER A 1070 -36.59 -45.77 52.94
N VAL A 1071 -35.51 -46.34 53.51
CA VAL A 1071 -34.46 -45.57 54.19
C VAL A 1071 -33.58 -44.85 53.17
N LEU A 1072 -33.14 -45.52 52.11
CA LEU A 1072 -32.34 -44.89 51.05
C LEU A 1072 -33.17 -43.88 50.25
N ALA A 1073 -34.44 -44.17 49.97
CA ALA A 1073 -35.35 -43.24 49.31
C ALA A 1073 -35.54 -41.94 50.12
N LYS A 1074 -35.63 -42.04 51.46
CA LYS A 1074 -35.66 -40.87 52.34
C LYS A 1074 -34.34 -40.09 52.31
N SER A 1075 -33.20 -40.77 52.26
CA SER A 1075 -31.88 -40.13 52.15
C SER A 1075 -31.74 -39.32 50.86
N LYS A 1076 -32.03 -39.94 49.71
CA LYS A 1076 -31.96 -39.27 48.40
C LYS A 1076 -32.96 -38.12 48.26
N ARG A 1077 -34.13 -38.24 48.88
CA ARG A 1077 -35.09 -37.12 49.01
C ARG A 1077 -34.56 -35.98 49.86
N LYS A 1078 -33.80 -36.27 50.91
CA LYS A 1078 -33.19 -35.25 51.78
C LYS A 1078 -32.10 -34.50 51.02
N GLU A 1079 -31.21 -35.23 50.35
CA GLU A 1079 -30.14 -34.69 49.50
C GLU A 1079 -30.69 -33.80 48.37
N ALA A 1080 -31.73 -34.29 47.66
CA ALA A 1080 -32.44 -33.48 46.66
C ALA A 1080 -33.18 -32.26 47.27
N LYS A 1081 -33.49 -32.27 48.56
CA LYS A 1081 -34.11 -31.14 49.27
C LYS A 1081 -33.09 -30.07 49.63
N ASP A 1082 -31.87 -30.48 49.98
CA ASP A 1082 -30.79 -29.58 50.34
C ASP A 1082 -30.23 -28.89 49.10
N LEU A 1083 -29.99 -29.61 47.99
CA LEU A 1083 -29.66 -29.00 46.69
C LEU A 1083 -30.76 -28.06 46.17
N LEU A 1084 -32.04 -28.34 46.49
CA LEU A 1084 -33.14 -27.44 46.14
C LEU A 1084 -33.08 -26.12 46.92
N LYS A 1085 -32.53 -26.11 48.14
CA LYS A 1085 -32.31 -24.86 48.88
C LYS A 1085 -31.20 -24.05 48.23
N GLU A 1086 -30.11 -24.70 47.83
CA GLU A 1086 -28.99 -24.06 47.15
C GLU A 1086 -29.41 -23.48 45.79
N CYS A 1087 -30.15 -24.24 44.98
CA CYS A 1087 -30.73 -23.75 43.72
C CYS A 1087 -31.66 -22.55 43.93
N ARG A 1088 -32.42 -22.50 45.03
CA ARG A 1088 -33.24 -21.33 45.39
C ARG A 1088 -32.40 -20.12 45.78
N GLN A 1089 -31.27 -20.33 46.46
CA GLN A 1089 -30.35 -19.27 46.84
C GLN A 1089 -29.64 -18.71 45.61
N ALA A 1090 -29.16 -19.57 44.70
CA ALA A 1090 -28.59 -19.17 43.41
C ALA A 1090 -29.59 -18.38 42.54
N LYS A 1091 -30.86 -18.81 42.45
CA LYS A 1091 -31.94 -18.05 41.78
C LYS A 1091 -32.19 -16.68 42.42
N LYS A 1092 -31.93 -16.53 43.71
CA LYS A 1092 -32.06 -15.26 44.45
C LYS A 1092 -30.94 -14.30 44.08
N TYR A 1093 -29.71 -14.81 43.95
CA TYR A 1093 -28.56 -14.05 43.46
C TYR A 1093 -28.71 -13.66 41.99
N LEU A 1094 -29.16 -14.57 41.12
CA LEU A 1094 -29.45 -14.25 39.71
C LEU A 1094 -30.48 -13.12 39.58
N LYS A 1095 -31.44 -13.04 40.52
CA LYS A 1095 -32.43 -11.96 40.57
C LYS A 1095 -31.83 -10.62 40.99
N LEU A 1096 -30.77 -10.61 41.79
CA LEU A 1096 -30.01 -9.39 42.14
C LEU A 1096 -29.17 -8.93 40.94
N ILE A 1097 -28.46 -9.85 40.29
CA ILE A 1097 -27.68 -9.57 39.06
C ILE A 1097 -28.58 -9.01 37.95
N ASN A 1098 -29.77 -9.62 37.72
CA ASN A 1098 -30.75 -9.09 36.76
C ASN A 1098 -31.26 -7.68 37.13
N LYS A 1099 -31.26 -7.33 38.42
CA LYS A 1099 -31.71 -6.03 38.90
C LYS A 1099 -30.63 -4.96 38.73
N ASP A 1100 -29.36 -5.34 38.80
CA ASP A 1100 -28.23 -4.44 38.51
C ASP A 1100 -28.09 -4.23 36.99
N VAL A 1101 -28.32 -5.26 36.16
CA VAL A 1101 -28.44 -5.12 34.69
C VAL A 1101 -29.58 -4.17 34.31
N GLN A 1102 -30.77 -4.32 34.91
CA GLN A 1102 -31.89 -3.39 34.69
C GLN A 1102 -31.63 -1.97 35.22
N ARG A 1103 -30.84 -1.82 36.29
CA ARG A 1103 -30.51 -0.49 36.85
C ARG A 1103 -29.57 0.32 35.97
N GLU A 1104 -28.67 -0.35 35.24
CA GLU A 1104 -27.84 0.28 34.22
C GLU A 1104 -28.68 0.67 33.00
N GLU A 1105 -29.64 -0.17 32.59
CA GLU A 1105 -30.63 0.16 31.55
C GLU A 1105 -31.55 1.34 31.94
N GLU A 1106 -31.91 1.48 33.22
CA GLU A 1106 -32.75 2.58 33.74
C GLU A 1106 -31.97 3.87 34.05
N ARG A 1107 -30.63 3.84 34.16
CA ARG A 1107 -29.79 5.00 34.49
C ARG A 1107 -29.58 5.97 33.32
N GLU A 1108 -29.99 5.61 32.12
CA GLU A 1108 -29.90 6.46 30.93
C GLU A 1108 -31.05 7.50 30.80
N ALA A 1109 -31.88 7.72 31.85
CA ALA A 1109 -32.92 8.77 31.87
C ALA A 1109 -33.03 9.54 33.22
N GLU A 1110 -32.75 10.86 33.25
CA GLU A 1110 -32.71 11.67 34.49
C GLU A 1110 -34.01 12.49 34.76
N PRO A 1111 -34.65 12.45 35.96
CA PRO A 1111 -35.87 13.23 36.28
C PRO A 1111 -35.63 14.63 36.91
N GLU A 1112 -36.52 15.60 36.65
CA GLU A 1112 -36.45 17.04 37.04
C GLU A 1112 -36.16 17.34 38.53
N PHE A 1113 -36.52 16.46 39.46
CA PHE A 1113 -36.24 16.69 40.90
C PHE A 1113 -34.74 16.74 41.21
N LEU A 1114 -33.89 16.03 40.44
CA LEU A 1114 -32.43 16.07 40.61
C LEU A 1114 -31.86 17.43 40.21
N LYS A 1115 -32.50 18.15 39.28
CA LYS A 1115 -32.10 19.51 38.92
C LYS A 1115 -32.39 20.50 40.06
N GLU A 1116 -33.56 20.38 40.69
CA GLU A 1116 -33.94 21.27 41.80
C GLU A 1116 -33.16 20.95 43.09
N ALA A 1117 -32.85 19.67 43.35
CA ALA A 1117 -31.97 19.25 44.44
C ALA A 1117 -30.53 19.74 44.24
N ARG A 1118 -29.96 19.60 43.04
CA ARG A 1118 -28.62 20.13 42.72
C ARG A 1118 -28.57 21.65 42.84
N LYS A 1119 -29.63 22.36 42.43
CA LYS A 1119 -29.72 23.82 42.59
C LYS A 1119 -29.72 24.25 44.06
N LEU A 1120 -30.56 23.63 44.89
CA LEU A 1120 -30.60 23.94 46.33
C LEU A 1120 -29.29 23.57 47.05
N GLN A 1121 -28.63 22.50 46.62
CA GLN A 1121 -27.33 22.09 47.15
C GLN A 1121 -26.21 23.06 46.74
N ALA A 1122 -26.18 23.51 45.48
CA ALA A 1122 -25.21 24.49 45.01
C ALA A 1122 -25.39 25.85 45.70
N GLU A 1123 -26.61 26.38 45.76
CA GLU A 1123 -26.92 27.64 46.46
C GLU A 1123 -26.60 27.55 47.97
N GLY A 1124 -26.87 26.41 48.60
CA GLY A 1124 -26.55 26.19 50.01
C GLY A 1124 -25.05 26.15 50.28
N THR A 1125 -24.28 25.54 49.38
CA THR A 1125 -22.82 25.41 49.51
C THR A 1125 -22.12 26.75 49.26
N GLU A 1126 -22.56 27.50 48.25
CA GLU A 1126 -22.03 28.84 47.97
C GLU A 1126 -22.29 29.82 49.13
N LEU A 1127 -23.49 29.81 49.71
CA LEU A 1127 -23.82 30.63 50.89
C LEU A 1127 -23.02 30.19 52.13
N PHE A 1128 -22.67 28.92 52.24
CA PHE A 1128 -21.85 28.39 53.33
C PHE A 1128 -20.40 28.88 53.22
N GLU A 1129 -19.81 28.83 52.01
CA GLU A 1129 -18.45 29.29 51.74
C GLU A 1129 -18.29 30.81 51.90
N GLN A 1130 -19.35 31.59 51.63
CA GLN A 1130 -19.38 33.02 51.90
C GLN A 1130 -19.59 33.38 53.39
N GLY A 1131 -19.61 32.39 54.29
CA GLY A 1131 -19.76 32.57 55.74
C GLY A 1131 -21.19 32.91 56.19
N ARG A 1132 -22.19 32.78 55.32
CA ARG A 1132 -23.61 33.08 55.60
C ARG A 1132 -24.36 31.83 56.06
N TYR A 1133 -23.87 31.21 57.13
CA TYR A 1133 -24.26 29.88 57.58
C TYR A 1133 -25.76 29.69 57.86
N VAL A 1134 -26.45 30.70 58.39
CA VAL A 1134 -27.90 30.61 58.70
C VAL A 1134 -28.73 30.44 57.42
N GLN A 1135 -28.35 31.11 56.33
CA GLN A 1135 -29.05 31.02 55.05
C GLN A 1135 -28.69 29.74 54.30
N ALA A 1136 -27.44 29.29 54.42
CA ALA A 1136 -27.02 27.98 53.92
C ALA A 1136 -27.81 26.85 54.62
N GLU A 1137 -27.99 26.94 55.94
CA GLU A 1137 -28.77 25.98 56.72
C GLU A 1137 -30.24 25.93 56.25
N GLU A 1138 -30.86 27.08 55.92
CA GLU A 1138 -32.21 27.10 55.34
C GLU A 1138 -32.28 26.38 53.99
N LYS A 1139 -31.28 26.55 53.11
CA LYS A 1139 -31.22 25.85 51.82
C LYS A 1139 -30.99 24.35 51.98
N PHE A 1140 -30.11 23.94 52.89
CA PHE A 1140 -29.91 22.53 53.19
C PHE A 1140 -31.13 21.89 53.87
N LYS A 1141 -31.86 22.60 54.73
CA LYS A 1141 -33.15 22.13 55.27
C LYS A 1141 -34.20 21.98 54.18
N ALA A 1142 -34.29 22.93 53.24
CA ALA A 1142 -35.20 22.82 52.10
C ALA A 1142 -34.84 21.62 51.20
N LEU A 1143 -33.54 21.36 50.98
CA LEU A 1143 -33.05 20.16 50.29
C LEU A 1143 -33.46 18.88 51.03
N LEU A 1144 -33.29 18.83 52.35
CA LEU A 1144 -33.66 17.67 53.17
C LEU A 1144 -35.19 17.43 53.11
N THR A 1145 -35.97 18.50 53.20
CA THR A 1145 -37.45 18.42 53.11
C THR A 1145 -37.91 17.94 51.74
N LEU A 1146 -37.23 18.37 50.67
CA LEU A 1146 -37.49 17.90 49.30
C LEU A 1146 -37.18 16.40 49.16
N GLN A 1147 -36.07 15.94 49.75
CA GLN A 1147 -35.69 14.52 49.76
C GLN A 1147 -36.68 13.65 50.53
N GLU A 1148 -37.17 14.11 51.69
CA GLU A 1148 -38.19 13.40 52.47
C GLU A 1148 -39.53 13.29 51.74
N LYS A 1149 -39.94 14.36 51.04
CA LYS A 1149 -41.18 14.38 50.25
C LYS A 1149 -41.14 13.39 49.07
N VAL A 1150 -39.99 13.30 48.39
CA VAL A 1150 -39.75 12.32 47.32
C VAL A 1150 -39.74 10.89 47.84
N LEU A 1151 -39.17 10.65 49.03
CA LEU A 1151 -39.19 9.34 49.68
C LEU A 1151 -40.62 8.91 50.05
N ALA A 1152 -41.46 9.84 50.51
CA ALA A 1152 -42.87 9.57 50.82
C ALA A 1152 -43.72 9.26 49.58
N GLU A 1153 -43.57 10.02 48.50
CA GLU A 1153 -44.28 9.76 47.23
C GLU A 1153 -43.85 8.44 46.56
N ARG A 1154 -42.55 8.11 46.61
CA ARG A 1154 -42.04 6.82 46.13
C ARG A 1154 -42.67 5.65 46.88
N ALA A 1155 -42.74 5.73 48.22
CA ALA A 1155 -43.36 4.69 49.03
C ALA A 1155 -44.87 4.52 48.74
N GLN A 1156 -45.57 5.60 48.37
CA GLN A 1156 -47.00 5.58 48.07
C GLN A 1156 -47.29 5.01 46.66
N ARG A 1157 -46.50 5.40 45.65
CA ARG A 1157 -46.58 4.83 44.29
C ARG A 1157 -46.22 3.34 44.26
N GLU A 1158 -45.25 2.92 45.06
CA GLU A 1158 -44.84 1.52 45.13
C GLU A 1158 -45.93 0.61 45.73
N LYS A 1159 -46.70 1.13 46.71
CA LYS A 1159 -47.88 0.44 47.24
C LYS A 1159 -48.99 0.31 46.19
N GLN A 1160 -49.27 1.36 45.41
CA GLN A 1160 -50.27 1.31 44.33
C GLN A 1160 -49.86 0.32 43.22
N ARG A 1161 -48.59 0.36 42.78
CA ARG A 1161 -48.07 -0.54 41.74
C ARG A 1161 -48.17 -2.00 42.13
N GLN A 1162 -47.84 -2.35 43.38
CA GLN A 1162 -47.96 -3.72 43.89
C GLN A 1162 -49.41 -4.22 43.97
N GLN A 1163 -50.38 -3.30 44.13
CA GLN A 1163 -51.79 -3.64 44.19
C GLN A 1163 -52.37 -3.88 42.79
N GLU A 1164 -51.99 -3.06 41.81
CA GLU A 1164 -52.38 -3.22 40.40
C GLU A 1164 -51.75 -4.44 39.73
N GLU A 1165 -50.47 -4.72 40.01
CA GLU A 1165 -49.77 -5.91 39.48
C GLU A 1165 -50.41 -7.21 39.99
N LYS A 1166 -50.84 -7.24 41.26
CA LYS A 1166 -51.58 -8.39 41.81
C LYS A 1166 -52.94 -8.59 41.15
N LEU A 1167 -53.66 -7.51 40.84
CA LEU A 1167 -54.96 -7.58 40.17
C LEU A 1167 -54.83 -8.09 38.73
N LYS A 1168 -53.89 -7.53 37.96
CA LYS A 1168 -53.60 -7.93 36.57
C LYS A 1168 -53.15 -9.40 36.49
N ALA A 1169 -52.29 -9.85 37.40
CA ALA A 1169 -51.81 -11.23 37.42
C ALA A 1169 -52.93 -12.26 37.74
N GLN A 1170 -53.88 -11.91 38.60
CA GLN A 1170 -55.04 -12.78 38.88
C GLN A 1170 -55.98 -12.88 37.69
N GLN A 1171 -56.19 -11.78 36.96
CA GLN A 1171 -57.10 -11.74 35.82
C GLN A 1171 -56.57 -12.54 34.62
N ILE A 1172 -55.28 -12.39 34.30
CA ILE A 1172 -54.60 -13.15 33.23
C ILE A 1172 -54.59 -14.66 33.51
N LYS A 1173 -54.47 -15.06 34.78
CA LYS A 1173 -54.50 -16.48 35.17
C LYS A 1173 -55.87 -17.10 34.94
N LYS A 1174 -56.94 -16.36 35.22
CA LYS A 1174 -58.33 -16.82 35.04
C LYS A 1174 -58.67 -16.99 33.55
N GLU A 1175 -58.32 -16.02 32.72
CA GLU A 1175 -58.55 -16.07 31.27
C GLU A 1175 -57.78 -17.22 30.58
N ARG A 1176 -56.55 -17.51 31.03
CA ARG A 1176 -55.76 -18.63 30.49
C ARG A 1176 -56.31 -20.01 30.89
N GLU A 1177 -56.95 -20.14 32.04
CA GLU A 1177 -57.60 -21.39 32.46
C GLU A 1177 -58.88 -21.67 31.67
N GLU A 1178 -59.68 -20.64 31.40
CA GLU A 1178 -60.87 -20.74 30.56
C GLU A 1178 -60.51 -21.16 29.12
N LEU A 1179 -59.52 -20.50 28.50
CA LEU A 1179 -59.03 -20.86 27.16
C LEU A 1179 -58.52 -22.30 27.08
N ARG A 1180 -57.90 -22.80 28.16
CA ARG A 1180 -57.38 -24.17 28.20
C ARG A 1180 -58.49 -25.21 28.21
N GLN A 1181 -59.63 -24.93 28.83
CA GLN A 1181 -60.78 -25.85 28.84
C GLN A 1181 -61.44 -25.92 27.46
N ILE A 1182 -61.72 -24.76 26.86
CA ILE A 1182 -62.32 -24.67 25.52
C ILE A 1182 -61.40 -25.36 24.50
N TYR A 1183 -60.08 -25.16 24.57
CA TYR A 1183 -59.13 -25.83 23.67
C TYR A 1183 -59.11 -27.35 23.81
N LYS A 1184 -59.25 -27.89 25.02
CA LYS A 1184 -59.34 -29.35 25.22
C LYS A 1184 -60.62 -29.93 24.63
N GLU A 1185 -61.73 -29.22 24.77
CA GLU A 1185 -63.02 -29.63 24.23
C GLU A 1185 -63.02 -29.58 22.70
N ALA A 1186 -62.53 -28.50 22.10
CA ALA A 1186 -62.34 -28.36 20.66
C ALA A 1186 -61.48 -29.50 20.06
N LEU A 1187 -60.38 -29.86 20.74
CA LEU A 1187 -59.54 -31.01 20.35
C LEU A 1187 -60.29 -32.36 20.45
N ARG A 1188 -61.16 -32.50 21.44
CA ARG A 1188 -61.96 -33.72 21.65
C ARG A 1188 -62.99 -33.88 20.54
N LEU A 1189 -63.68 -32.80 20.17
CA LEU A 1189 -64.62 -32.74 19.05
C LEU A 1189 -63.90 -33.04 17.72
N TYR A 1190 -62.72 -32.43 17.50
CA TYR A 1190 -61.90 -32.70 16.32
C TYR A 1190 -61.50 -34.17 16.20
N ARG A 1191 -61.12 -34.83 17.30
CA ARG A 1191 -60.75 -36.25 17.31
C ARG A 1191 -61.93 -37.18 17.07
N ARG A 1192 -63.16 -36.77 17.42
CA ARG A 1192 -64.40 -37.53 17.14
C ARG A 1192 -64.93 -37.32 15.71
N LYS A 1193 -64.25 -36.50 14.91
CA LYS A 1193 -64.65 -36.11 13.55
C LYS A 1193 -65.92 -35.26 13.49
N GLU A 1194 -66.27 -34.60 14.59
CA GLU A 1194 -67.38 -33.63 14.67
C GLU A 1194 -66.86 -32.25 14.24
N TYR A 1195 -66.55 -32.10 12.94
CA TYR A 1195 -65.70 -31.03 12.43
C TYR A 1195 -66.31 -29.62 12.48
N GLU A 1196 -67.61 -29.44 12.25
CA GLU A 1196 -68.26 -28.13 12.34
C GLU A 1196 -68.24 -27.57 13.77
N GLN A 1197 -68.54 -28.42 14.76
CA GLN A 1197 -68.53 -28.03 16.18
C GLN A 1197 -67.10 -27.74 16.67
N ALA A 1198 -66.12 -28.54 16.23
CA ALA A 1198 -64.71 -28.26 16.48
C ALA A 1198 -64.26 -26.93 15.83
N GLN A 1199 -64.75 -26.61 14.62
CA GLN A 1199 -64.43 -25.35 13.94
C GLN A 1199 -64.90 -24.14 14.73
N SER A 1200 -66.13 -24.19 15.24
CA SER A 1200 -66.72 -23.11 16.04
C SER A 1200 -65.89 -22.81 17.29
N GLN A 1201 -65.53 -23.84 18.06
CA GLN A 1201 -64.73 -23.66 19.27
C GLN A 1201 -63.29 -23.22 18.99
N PHE A 1202 -62.65 -23.72 17.93
CA PHE A 1202 -61.32 -23.24 17.56
C PHE A 1202 -61.33 -21.81 17.02
N LYS A 1203 -62.39 -21.34 16.35
CA LYS A 1203 -62.57 -19.93 15.97
C LYS A 1203 -62.69 -19.04 17.21
N GLU A 1204 -63.48 -19.46 18.20
CA GLU A 1204 -63.63 -18.70 19.45
C GLU A 1204 -62.29 -18.55 20.21
N ILE A 1205 -61.51 -19.62 20.30
CA ILE A 1205 -60.17 -19.58 20.91
C ILE A 1205 -59.23 -18.66 20.11
N HIS A 1206 -59.31 -18.69 18.77
CA HIS A 1206 -58.45 -17.87 17.92
C HIS A 1206 -58.74 -16.37 18.05
N VAL A 1207 -60.01 -15.99 18.25
CA VAL A 1207 -60.42 -14.59 18.51
C VAL A 1207 -59.92 -14.11 19.87
N LYS A 1208 -60.04 -14.95 20.91
CA LYS A 1208 -59.63 -14.59 22.27
C LYS A 1208 -58.11 -14.66 22.50
N ALA A 1209 -57.41 -15.55 21.81
CA ALA A 1209 -55.96 -15.69 21.85
C ALA A 1209 -55.42 -16.21 20.51
N PRO A 1210 -54.96 -15.31 19.61
CA PRO A 1210 -54.45 -15.68 18.30
C PRO A 1210 -53.34 -16.74 18.40
N ASP A 1211 -53.52 -17.81 17.62
CA ASP A 1211 -52.64 -18.99 17.53
C ASP A 1211 -52.32 -19.76 18.83
N TYR A 1212 -53.17 -19.63 19.87
CA TYR A 1212 -53.06 -20.41 21.10
C TYR A 1212 -53.00 -21.92 20.85
N LYS A 1213 -51.80 -22.51 21.02
CA LYS A 1213 -51.51 -23.92 20.75
C LYS A 1213 -51.85 -24.35 19.31
N GLY A 1214 -51.54 -23.51 18.34
CA GLY A 1214 -51.65 -23.85 16.92
C GLY A 1214 -53.10 -23.96 16.43
N THR A 1215 -54.04 -23.25 17.05
CA THR A 1215 -55.46 -23.21 16.68
C THR A 1215 -55.66 -22.93 15.20
N ARG A 1216 -54.83 -22.06 14.61
CA ARG A 1216 -54.91 -21.68 13.19
C ARG A 1216 -54.66 -22.88 12.27
N ARG A 1217 -53.75 -23.78 12.64
CA ARG A 1217 -53.48 -25.03 11.88
C ARG A 1217 -54.67 -25.99 11.97
N TYR A 1218 -55.32 -26.09 13.13
CA TYR A 1218 -56.50 -26.95 13.28
C TYR A 1218 -57.69 -26.41 12.48
N LEU A 1219 -57.92 -25.10 12.46
CA LEU A 1219 -58.97 -24.49 11.63
C LEU A 1219 -58.78 -24.79 10.14
N LYS A 1220 -57.55 -24.63 9.64
CA LYS A 1220 -57.22 -24.94 8.24
C LYS A 1220 -57.45 -26.43 7.90
N ARG A 1221 -57.01 -27.34 8.78
CA ARG A 1221 -57.23 -28.79 8.62
C ARG A 1221 -58.72 -29.18 8.70
N ILE A 1222 -59.50 -28.51 9.53
CA ILE A 1222 -60.95 -28.74 9.64
C ILE A 1222 -61.64 -28.32 8.34
N GLU A 1223 -61.26 -27.17 7.78
CA GLU A 1223 -61.79 -26.64 6.53
C GLU A 1223 -61.48 -27.56 5.34
N GLU A 1224 -60.27 -28.12 5.27
CA GLU A 1224 -59.90 -29.16 4.30
C GLU A 1224 -60.70 -30.46 4.49
N LYS A 1225 -61.03 -30.84 5.74
CA LYS A 1225 -61.79 -32.06 6.05
C LYS A 1225 -63.28 -31.93 5.75
N LEU A 1226 -63.87 -30.76 5.94
CA LEU A 1226 -65.26 -30.47 5.60
C LEU A 1226 -65.45 -30.47 4.07
N LYS A 1227 -64.52 -29.88 3.31
CA LYS A 1227 -64.50 -29.95 1.83
C LYS A 1227 -64.31 -31.37 1.25
N GLN A 1228 -63.88 -32.35 2.06
CA GLN A 1228 -63.80 -33.76 1.66
C GLN A 1228 -65.07 -34.56 2.00
N GLN A 1229 -65.98 -33.99 2.81
CA GLN A 1229 -67.26 -34.60 3.18
C GLN A 1229 -68.44 -34.09 2.34
N GLU A 1230 -68.32 -32.88 1.78
CA GLU A 1230 -69.12 -32.36 0.66
C GLU A 1230 -68.67 -32.98 -0.66
#